data_AF-A0A1G1C477-F1
#
_entry.id   AF-A0A1G1C477-F1
#
_cell.length_a   1.000
_cell.length_b   1.000
_cell.length_c   1.000
_cell.angle_alpha   90.00
_cell.angle_beta   90.00
_cell.angle_gamma   90.00
#
_symmetry.space_group_name_H-M   'P 1'
#
loop_
_entity.id
_entity.type
_entity.pdbx_description
1 polymer ?
#
loop_
_entity_poly.entity_id
_entity_poly.type
_entity_poly.pdbx_seq_one_letter_code
_entity_poly.pdbx_strand_id
1 'polypeptide(L)'
;MVGVATEPTHAYAKQGLNMADENVKTPKTCEQHPDQTAAAQCGACGKFICRDCIKQFGYYCSAACLESSRGSVSAKAKEDTQKARLDLQRAAKIGKLIVLGMCLMFALGAFWLVWKFFLDPSGKICWQWQNDAPLESMAILASNDKEITVLAKDKVVVLDPKKGTLIRSFEVPDDRPGKKGGKKGRKQAADDEDDGDDGEEFSLSYSFGYGSPPLVVVKDGSLMKIGASQVSRVTTDGKAKYTKVYEEGHVAHFGISPDHTVAYYVSTVPEDVAAAKQAKADLKAAREEYERTVGGAGEGEIPRQTEGSIKARAKIEAAYAVLQQTKTHIVAIDVDTGEERWTKKLKKQVHLYSTAAGADHFIGFFMTQPERVEATDVEAPAPEWTLCSLQAEDGKRSWQAKMVDRPEWGPQFVQGVTLLQMGNELQAITEDGTEKYTIAISGGKKRTEVDFVVREGLLFMVSQGGARCYDLETGKEKWGIAMSFYGDDLLVSKERIYVSGFIEEKLLDKDMKLPPAYEELKKTDGDLFKGFGGGGTKTIAIMVALDRETGKELWKLRNTYGWPRGDDKRFLLIADTARTSQMEMLTGGEGITVIRQFNARSGKELYMRRNNIGFTSPVLIGDRLIGLAFERRRTASLLNPAGGDGDDQPTKGLGVAAFKVR
;
A
#
# COMPACT_ATOMS: atom_id res chain seq x y z
N MET A 1 -8.79 43.43 19.09
CA MET A 1 -9.68 44.61 19.31
C MET A 1 -10.72 44.62 18.20
N VAL A 2 -11.88 44.03 18.46
CA VAL A 2 -13.06 44.05 17.58
C VAL A 2 -14.25 44.21 18.51
N GLY A 3 -14.89 45.39 18.47
CA GLY A 3 -16.08 45.70 19.26
C GLY A 3 -17.31 45.13 18.58
N VAL A 4 -18.07 44.31 19.32
CA VAL A 4 -19.36 43.77 18.92
C VAL A 4 -20.42 44.83 19.17
N ALA A 5 -21.08 45.32 18.12
CA ALA A 5 -22.23 46.20 18.22
C ALA A 5 -23.49 45.37 18.48
N THR A 6 -24.18 45.65 19.58
CA THR A 6 -25.46 45.07 19.95
C THR A 6 -26.62 45.83 19.29
N GLU A 7 -27.60 45.10 18.77
CA GLU A 7 -28.86 45.62 18.23
C GLU A 7 -29.79 46.15 19.34
N PRO A 8 -30.68 47.12 19.03
CA PRO A 8 -31.68 47.61 19.99
C PRO A 8 -32.88 46.65 20.01
N THR A 9 -32.99 45.84 21.05
CA THR A 9 -34.20 45.08 21.35
C THR A 9 -35.30 46.03 21.84
N HIS A 10 -36.39 46.12 21.08
CA HIS A 10 -37.66 46.69 21.53
C HIS A 10 -38.17 45.90 22.74
N ALA A 11 -38.07 46.50 23.93
CA ALA A 11 -38.66 45.98 25.15
C ALA A 11 -40.19 46.11 25.09
N TYR A 12 -40.87 45.01 24.75
CA TYR A 12 -42.27 44.81 25.11
C TYR A 12 -42.33 44.50 26.61
N ALA A 13 -42.70 45.50 27.40
CA ALA A 13 -42.97 45.35 28.83
C ALA A 13 -44.20 44.45 29.03
N LYS A 14 -43.95 43.17 29.37
CA LYS A 14 -44.91 42.34 30.10
C LYS A 14 -44.96 42.84 31.55
N GLN A 15 -45.85 43.80 31.83
CA GLN A 15 -46.28 44.06 33.20
C GLN A 15 -47.19 42.90 33.63
N GLY A 16 -46.62 42.01 34.45
CA GLY A 16 -47.36 41.02 35.20
C GLY A 16 -48.29 41.70 36.20
N LEU A 17 -49.53 41.23 36.17
CA LEU A 17 -50.54 41.41 37.20
C LEU A 17 -49.96 41.01 38.56
N ASN A 18 -49.84 41.97 39.46
CA ASN A 18 -49.96 41.72 40.88
C ASN A 18 -51.01 42.67 41.45
N MET A 19 -51.95 42.03 42.13
CA MET A 19 -53.11 42.60 42.78
C MET A 19 -52.74 43.35 44.06
N ALA A 20 -53.71 44.18 44.48
CA ALA A 20 -53.87 44.78 45.81
C ALA A 20 -52.99 46.00 46.12
N ASP A 21 -53.45 47.15 45.63
CA ASP A 21 -53.47 48.35 46.47
C ASP A 21 -54.85 49.03 46.32
N GLU A 22 -55.58 49.04 47.43
CA GLU A 22 -56.87 49.69 47.59
C GLU A 22 -56.69 51.22 47.53
N ASN A 23 -56.87 51.77 46.35
CA ASN A 23 -57.27 53.16 46.22
C ASN A 23 -58.27 53.23 45.08
N VAL A 24 -59.56 53.18 45.43
CA VAL A 24 -60.69 53.30 44.50
C VAL A 24 -60.63 54.68 43.87
N LYS A 25 -59.78 54.84 42.85
CA LYS A 25 -59.88 55.95 41.89
C LYS A 25 -61.21 55.75 41.21
N THR A 26 -62.16 56.60 41.55
CA THR A 26 -63.45 56.71 40.89
C THR A 26 -63.27 56.52 39.38
N PRO A 27 -64.02 55.60 38.75
CA PRO A 27 -63.85 55.30 37.33
C PRO A 27 -64.04 56.60 36.56
N LYS A 28 -62.98 57.05 35.91
CA LYS A 28 -63.03 58.28 35.13
C LYS A 28 -63.91 58.03 33.92
N THR A 29 -64.97 58.81 33.80
CA THR A 29 -65.95 58.68 32.73
C THR A 29 -65.52 59.50 31.52
N CYS A 30 -66.06 59.18 30.35
CA CYS A 30 -65.78 59.96 29.16
C CYS A 30 -66.41 61.35 29.27
N GLU A 31 -65.66 62.37 28.89
CA GLU A 31 -66.15 63.76 28.92
C GLU A 31 -67.40 63.95 28.04
N GLN A 32 -67.49 63.23 26.92
CA GLN A 32 -68.61 63.32 25.98
C GLN A 32 -69.73 62.34 26.31
N HIS A 33 -69.42 61.24 27.01
CA HIS A 33 -70.34 60.18 27.38
C HIS A 33 -70.13 59.86 28.87
N PRO A 34 -70.72 60.64 29.79
CA PRO A 34 -70.50 60.49 31.24
C PRO A 34 -70.95 59.15 31.80
N ASP A 35 -71.83 58.44 31.07
CA ASP A 35 -72.32 57.11 31.34
C ASP A 35 -71.35 55.99 30.91
N GLN A 36 -70.32 56.31 30.11
CA GLN A 36 -69.33 55.35 29.63
C GLN A 36 -67.97 55.51 30.34
N THR A 37 -67.36 54.38 30.70
CA THR A 37 -66.00 54.35 31.27
C THR A 37 -64.96 54.74 30.23
N ALA A 38 -64.01 55.60 30.61
CA ALA A 38 -62.93 56.01 29.74
C ALA A 38 -61.97 54.84 29.42
N ALA A 39 -61.57 54.75 28.15
CA ALA A 39 -60.63 53.76 27.64
C ALA A 39 -59.25 54.36 27.30
N ALA A 40 -59.17 55.67 27.02
CA ALA A 40 -57.92 56.39 26.75
C ALA A 40 -58.04 57.89 27.09
N GLN A 41 -56.98 58.65 26.84
CA GLN A 41 -56.98 60.12 26.86
C GLN A 41 -56.82 60.67 25.43
N CYS A 42 -57.46 61.80 25.15
CA CYS A 42 -57.36 62.52 23.88
C CYS A 42 -55.93 63.02 23.67
N GLY A 43 -55.31 62.67 22.54
CA GLY A 43 -53.94 63.06 22.20
C GLY A 43 -53.73 64.56 21.98
N ALA A 44 -54.80 65.35 21.85
CA ALA A 44 -54.71 66.80 21.69
C ALA A 44 -54.93 67.57 23.01
N CYS A 45 -55.93 67.19 23.82
CA CYS A 45 -56.32 67.96 25.01
C CYS A 45 -56.21 67.18 26.33
N GLY A 46 -55.81 65.91 26.31
CA GLY A 46 -55.65 65.05 27.49
C GLY A 46 -56.94 64.56 28.15
N LYS A 47 -58.13 64.98 27.66
CA LYS A 47 -59.43 64.57 28.23
C LYS A 47 -59.71 63.08 28.04
N PHE A 48 -60.45 62.48 28.97
CA PHE A 48 -60.79 61.06 28.95
C PHE A 48 -61.83 60.73 27.86
N ILE A 49 -61.57 59.68 27.08
CA ILE A 49 -62.40 59.23 25.95
C ILE A 49 -62.82 57.77 26.09
N CYS A 50 -64.08 57.44 25.79
CA CYS A 50 -64.59 56.07 25.77
C CYS A 50 -64.21 55.33 24.47
N ARG A 51 -64.52 54.03 24.40
CA ARG A 51 -64.27 53.22 23.20
C ARG A 51 -65.02 53.72 21.97
N ASP A 52 -66.20 54.30 22.13
CA ASP A 52 -67.00 54.80 21.00
C ASP A 52 -66.40 56.08 20.42
N CYS A 53 -65.92 57.00 21.27
CA CYS A 53 -65.10 58.14 20.81
C CYS A 53 -63.83 57.67 20.08
N ILE A 54 -63.19 56.59 20.56
CA ILE A 54 -62.00 56.02 19.89
C ILE A 54 -62.35 55.48 18.50
N LYS A 55 -63.49 54.81 18.34
CA LYS A 55 -63.95 54.32 17.03
C LYS A 55 -64.28 55.46 16.08
N GLN A 56 -64.90 56.52 16.58
CA GLN A 56 -65.41 57.59 15.74
C GLN A 56 -64.33 58.62 15.35
N PHE A 57 -63.43 58.96 16.27
CA PHE A 57 -62.46 60.04 16.09
C PHE A 57 -61.00 59.59 16.27
N GLY A 58 -60.73 58.30 16.48
CA GLY A 58 -59.40 57.78 16.82
C GLY A 58 -59.01 58.19 18.24
N TYR A 59 -57.73 58.46 18.50
CA TYR A 59 -57.26 58.87 19.84
C TYR A 59 -57.64 60.31 20.22
N TYR A 60 -58.75 60.87 19.72
CA TYR A 60 -59.18 62.24 19.95
C TYR A 60 -60.63 62.30 20.45
N CYS A 61 -60.94 63.29 21.29
CA CYS A 61 -62.28 63.41 21.90
C CYS A 61 -63.34 64.03 20.97
N SER A 62 -62.93 64.66 19.88
CA SER A 62 -63.85 65.34 18.95
C SER A 62 -63.20 65.54 17.58
N ALA A 63 -64.03 65.81 16.57
CA ALA A 63 -63.57 66.20 15.23
C ALA A 63 -62.65 67.44 15.28
N ALA A 64 -62.92 68.41 16.17
CA ALA A 64 -62.08 69.60 16.33
C ALA A 64 -60.68 69.28 16.87
N CYS A 65 -60.57 68.39 17.86
CA CYS A 65 -59.26 67.93 18.34
C CYS A 65 -58.53 67.10 17.29
N LEU A 66 -59.25 66.29 16.51
CA LEU A 66 -58.69 65.55 15.39
C LEU A 66 -58.15 66.50 14.30
N GLU A 67 -58.90 67.53 13.92
CA GLU A 67 -58.44 68.55 12.95
C GLU A 67 -57.29 69.39 13.49
N SER A 68 -57.32 69.78 14.77
CA SER A 68 -56.20 70.50 15.41
C SER A 68 -54.92 69.67 15.42
N SER A 69 -55.03 68.34 15.54
CA SER A 69 -53.87 67.45 15.48
C SER A 69 -53.35 67.24 14.05
N ARG A 70 -54.23 67.34 13.05
CA ARG A 70 -53.87 67.32 11.62
C ARG A 70 -53.19 68.62 11.18
N GLY A 71 -53.50 69.75 11.83
CA GLY A 71 -53.00 71.08 11.48
C GLY A 71 -51.53 71.38 11.83
N SER A 72 -50.84 70.53 12.60
CA SER A 72 -49.49 70.84 13.12
C SER A 72 -48.39 69.88 12.67
N VAL A 73 -48.56 69.14 11.57
CA VAL A 73 -47.40 68.48 10.94
C VAL A 73 -46.76 69.48 9.98
N SER A 74 -45.70 70.14 10.45
CA SER A 74 -44.93 71.09 9.63
C SER A 74 -44.50 70.43 8.32
N ALA A 75 -44.43 71.20 7.22
CA ALA A 75 -43.99 70.69 5.93
C ALA A 75 -42.64 69.95 6.04
N LYS A 76 -41.77 70.42 6.94
CA LYS A 76 -40.49 69.81 7.29
C LYS A 76 -40.63 68.40 7.87
N ALA A 77 -41.58 68.16 8.78
CA ALA A 77 -41.81 66.82 9.32
C ALA A 77 -42.31 65.84 8.24
N LYS A 78 -43.10 66.30 7.26
CA LYS A 78 -43.51 65.45 6.12
C LYS A 78 -42.31 65.11 5.22
N GLU A 79 -41.42 66.07 4.97
CA GLU A 79 -40.20 65.87 4.17
C GLU A 79 -39.23 64.91 4.86
N ASP A 80 -39.00 65.08 6.16
CA ASP A 80 -38.14 64.19 6.96
C ASP A 80 -38.68 62.75 6.98
N THR A 81 -40.00 62.59 7.08
CA THR A 81 -40.63 61.25 7.04
C THR A 81 -40.52 60.61 5.64
N GLN A 82 -40.61 61.40 4.57
CA GLN A 82 -40.39 60.90 3.20
C GLN A 82 -38.94 60.51 2.97
N LYS A 83 -37.98 61.32 3.45
CA LYS A 83 -36.54 61.02 3.38
C LYS A 83 -36.20 59.75 4.15
N ALA A 84 -36.70 59.59 5.37
CA ALA A 84 -36.53 58.38 6.16
C ALA A 84 -37.11 57.13 5.48
N ARG A 85 -38.26 57.25 4.80
CA ARG A 85 -38.82 56.14 3.99
C ARG A 85 -37.93 55.78 2.80
N LEU A 86 -37.38 56.77 2.09
CA LEU A 86 -36.47 56.54 0.97
C LEU A 86 -35.16 55.90 1.44
N ASP A 87 -34.62 56.32 2.59
CA ASP A 87 -33.42 55.74 3.19
C ASP A 87 -33.67 54.30 3.67
N LEU A 88 -34.82 54.02 4.29
CA LEU A 88 -35.24 52.64 4.62
C LEU A 88 -35.41 51.77 3.36
N GLN A 89 -35.97 52.31 2.27
CA GLN A 89 -36.09 51.57 1.01
C GLN A 89 -34.74 51.29 0.36
N ARG A 90 -33.79 52.24 0.42
CA ARG A 90 -32.41 52.03 -0.05
C ARG A 90 -31.69 51.00 0.82
N ALA A 91 -31.79 51.11 2.15
CA ALA A 91 -31.22 50.16 3.09
C ALA A 91 -31.81 48.75 2.89
N ALA A 92 -33.12 48.62 2.65
CA ALA A 92 -33.76 47.35 2.36
C ALA A 92 -33.30 46.74 1.01
N LYS A 93 -33.10 47.56 -0.03
CA LYS A 93 -32.54 47.10 -1.31
C LYS A 93 -31.10 46.60 -1.16
N ILE A 94 -30.27 47.33 -0.42
CA ILE A 94 -28.90 46.94 -0.13
C ILE A 94 -28.89 45.67 0.74
N GLY A 95 -29.71 45.62 1.79
CA GLY A 95 -29.86 44.44 2.65
C GLY A 95 -30.28 43.20 1.88
N LYS A 96 -31.22 43.32 0.93
CA LYS A 96 -31.62 42.21 0.05
C LYS A 96 -30.46 41.72 -0.83
N LEU A 97 -29.65 42.62 -1.39
CA LEU A 97 -28.47 42.26 -2.18
C LEU A 97 -27.40 41.55 -1.33
N ILE A 98 -27.17 42.01 -0.11
CA ILE A 98 -26.23 41.37 0.84
C ILE A 98 -26.72 39.96 1.18
N VAL A 99 -27.99 39.79 1.54
CA VAL A 99 -28.56 38.46 1.86
C VAL A 99 -28.49 37.54 0.66
N LEU A 100 -28.83 38.01 -0.56
CA LEU A 100 -28.70 37.23 -1.78
C LEU A 100 -27.24 36.82 -2.05
N GLY A 101 -26.30 37.73 -1.85
CA GLY A 101 -24.86 37.46 -1.98
C GLY A 101 -24.37 36.40 -0.98
N MET A 102 -24.81 36.48 0.27
CA MET A 102 -24.52 35.47 1.30
C MET A 102 -25.13 34.11 0.91
N CYS A 103 -26.41 34.07 0.51
CA CYS A 103 -27.06 32.84 0.06
C CYS A 103 -26.33 32.19 -1.12
N LEU A 104 -25.90 32.98 -2.10
CA LEU A 104 -25.12 32.48 -3.25
C LEU A 104 -23.77 31.91 -2.79
N MET A 105 -23.07 32.60 -1.88
CA MET A 105 -21.80 32.13 -1.32
C MET A 105 -21.98 30.80 -0.56
N PHE A 106 -23.04 30.67 0.24
CA PHE A 106 -23.38 29.41 0.91
C PHE A 106 -23.74 28.31 -0.07
N ALA A 107 -24.51 28.60 -1.13
CA ALA A 107 -24.87 27.62 -2.15
C ALA A 107 -23.63 27.12 -2.90
N LEU A 108 -22.71 28.02 -3.27
CA LEU A 108 -21.44 27.65 -3.91
C LEU A 108 -20.53 26.87 -2.96
N GLY A 109 -20.47 27.25 -1.68
CA GLY A 109 -19.74 26.52 -0.65
C GLY A 109 -20.29 25.11 -0.44
N ALA A 110 -21.61 24.98 -0.33
CA ALA A 110 -22.29 23.68 -0.22
C ALA A 110 -22.09 22.83 -1.46
N PHE A 111 -22.23 23.40 -2.66
CA PHE A 111 -21.96 22.70 -3.92
C PHE A 111 -20.51 22.21 -4.00
N TRP A 112 -19.54 23.04 -3.61
CA TRP A 112 -18.13 22.65 -3.56
C TRP A 112 -17.86 21.52 -2.55
N LEU A 113 -18.49 21.56 -1.37
CA LEU A 113 -18.40 20.49 -0.37
C LEU A 113 -19.03 19.19 -0.89
N VAL A 114 -20.21 19.25 -1.49
CA VAL A 114 -20.88 18.08 -2.11
C VAL A 114 -20.00 17.52 -3.22
N TRP A 115 -19.46 18.37 -4.08
CA TRP A 115 -18.54 17.94 -5.14
C TRP A 115 -17.30 17.24 -4.56
N LYS A 116 -16.63 17.86 -3.59
CA LYS A 116 -15.37 17.36 -3.02
C LYS A 116 -15.52 16.06 -2.23
N PHE A 117 -16.60 15.91 -1.47
CA PHE A 117 -16.78 14.75 -0.58
C PHE A 117 -17.60 13.63 -1.21
N PHE A 118 -18.58 13.95 -2.05
CA PHE A 118 -19.50 12.96 -2.60
C PHE A 118 -19.25 12.67 -4.08
N LEU A 119 -19.00 13.70 -4.90
CA LEU A 119 -18.91 13.50 -6.35
C LEU A 119 -17.49 13.24 -6.86
N ASP A 120 -16.44 13.65 -6.14
CA ASP A 120 -15.06 13.42 -6.54
C ASP A 120 -14.77 11.90 -6.55
N PRO A 121 -14.62 11.28 -7.74
CA PRO A 121 -14.41 9.84 -7.84
C PRO A 121 -13.00 9.45 -7.40
N SER A 122 -12.10 10.41 -7.22
CA SER A 122 -10.68 10.17 -6.97
C SER A 122 -10.46 9.38 -5.68
N GLY A 123 -9.69 8.30 -5.81
CA GLY A 123 -9.41 7.28 -4.82
C GLY A 123 -10.61 6.44 -4.37
N LYS A 124 -11.75 6.48 -5.07
CA LYS A 124 -12.84 5.52 -4.88
C LYS A 124 -12.63 4.28 -5.74
N ILE A 125 -13.08 3.13 -5.25
CA ILE A 125 -13.15 1.90 -6.04
C ILE A 125 -14.16 2.15 -7.16
N CYS A 126 -13.69 2.06 -8.40
CA CYS A 126 -14.50 2.31 -9.59
C CYS A 126 -15.04 1.02 -10.20
N TRP A 127 -14.33 -0.09 -10.01
CA TRP A 127 -14.80 -1.45 -10.24
C TRP A 127 -14.00 -2.42 -9.37
N GLN A 128 -14.59 -3.58 -9.13
CA GLN A 128 -13.94 -4.70 -8.47
C GLN A 128 -14.33 -5.98 -9.20
N TRP A 129 -13.33 -6.76 -9.59
CA TRP A 129 -13.53 -8.13 -10.04
C TRP A 129 -13.34 -9.04 -8.83
N GLN A 130 -14.40 -9.75 -8.42
CA GLN A 130 -14.37 -10.60 -7.24
C GLN A 130 -13.85 -12.00 -7.59
N ASN A 131 -12.97 -12.52 -6.73
CA ASN A 131 -12.47 -13.88 -6.78
C ASN A 131 -12.09 -14.29 -5.36
N ASP A 132 -12.38 -15.54 -5.00
CA ASP A 132 -12.20 -16.12 -3.67
C ASP A 132 -10.88 -16.90 -3.53
N ALA A 133 -10.00 -16.85 -4.53
CA ALA A 133 -8.66 -17.41 -4.43
C ALA A 133 -7.90 -16.79 -3.25
N PRO A 134 -7.14 -17.59 -2.50
CA PRO A 134 -6.22 -17.08 -1.48
C PRO A 134 -5.23 -16.09 -2.10
N LEU A 135 -4.84 -15.03 -1.37
CA LEU A 135 -4.02 -13.94 -1.93
C LEU A 135 -2.66 -14.44 -2.42
N GLU A 136 -2.06 -15.40 -1.73
CA GLU A 136 -0.78 -16.04 -2.07
C GLU A 136 -0.82 -16.76 -3.43
N SER A 137 -2.03 -17.14 -3.86
CA SER A 137 -2.29 -17.74 -5.17
C SER A 137 -2.72 -16.72 -6.23
N MET A 138 -2.70 -15.43 -5.89
CA MET A 138 -3.05 -14.33 -6.78
C MET A 138 -1.81 -13.52 -7.18
N ALA A 139 -1.72 -13.14 -8.46
CA ALA A 139 -0.66 -12.28 -8.96
C ALA A 139 -1.13 -11.46 -10.16
N ILE A 140 -0.73 -10.18 -10.25
CA ILE A 140 -0.83 -9.42 -11.49
C ILE A 140 0.41 -9.76 -12.33
N LEU A 141 0.19 -10.41 -13.46
CA LEU A 141 1.26 -10.95 -14.30
C LEU A 141 1.73 -9.94 -15.35
N ALA A 142 0.78 -9.21 -15.92
CA ALA A 142 1.06 -8.15 -16.89
C ALA A 142 -0.07 -7.12 -16.89
N SER A 143 0.29 -5.91 -17.32
CA SER A 143 -0.62 -4.79 -17.40
C SER A 143 -0.24 -3.87 -18.56
N ASN A 144 -1.23 -3.46 -19.34
CA ASN A 144 -1.11 -2.38 -20.32
C ASN A 144 -2.44 -1.60 -20.41
N ASP A 145 -2.53 -0.60 -21.29
CA ASP A 145 -3.71 0.26 -21.42
C ASP A 145 -4.99 -0.47 -21.91
N LYS A 146 -4.87 -1.69 -22.45
CA LYS A 146 -5.97 -2.48 -23.01
C LYS A 146 -6.40 -3.64 -22.12
N GLU A 147 -5.45 -4.27 -21.42
CA GLU A 147 -5.71 -5.46 -20.63
C GLU A 147 -4.81 -5.58 -19.38
N ILE A 148 -5.37 -6.18 -18.34
CA ILE A 148 -4.63 -6.64 -17.16
C ILE A 148 -4.79 -8.15 -17.04
N THR A 149 -3.68 -8.85 -16.89
CA THR A 149 -3.65 -10.31 -16.78
C THR A 149 -3.34 -10.71 -15.35
N VAL A 150 -4.22 -11.53 -14.76
CA VAL A 150 -4.20 -11.86 -13.33
C VAL A 150 -4.29 -13.36 -13.14
N LEU A 151 -3.29 -13.93 -12.47
CA LEU A 151 -3.37 -15.27 -11.90
C LEU A 151 -4.25 -15.22 -10.66
N ALA A 152 -5.20 -16.14 -10.58
CA ALA A 152 -6.01 -16.40 -9.40
C ALA A 152 -6.14 -17.92 -9.24
N LYS A 153 -5.34 -18.49 -8.34
CA LYS A 153 -5.21 -19.94 -8.10
C LYS A 153 -4.76 -20.70 -9.35
N ASP A 154 -5.69 -21.43 -9.96
CA ASP A 154 -5.53 -22.29 -11.13
C ASP A 154 -6.19 -21.66 -12.36
N LYS A 155 -6.48 -20.36 -12.32
CA LYS A 155 -7.07 -19.63 -13.45
C LYS A 155 -6.27 -18.39 -13.73
N VAL A 156 -6.11 -18.10 -15.01
CA VAL A 156 -5.69 -16.77 -15.41
C VAL A 156 -6.82 -16.09 -16.11
N VAL A 157 -7.10 -14.89 -15.63
CA VAL A 157 -8.12 -14.01 -16.16
C VAL A 157 -7.46 -12.79 -16.78
N VAL A 158 -8.05 -12.34 -17.88
CA VAL A 158 -7.68 -11.10 -18.53
C VAL A 158 -8.87 -10.15 -18.39
N LEU A 159 -8.65 -9.02 -17.76
CA LEU A 159 -9.68 -8.03 -17.46
C LEU A 159 -9.45 -6.76 -18.28
N ASP A 160 -10.54 -6.08 -18.63
CA ASP A 160 -10.49 -4.71 -19.17
C ASP A 160 -10.11 -3.73 -18.04
N PRO A 161 -8.98 -2.99 -18.12
CA PRO A 161 -8.54 -2.09 -17.06
C PRO A 161 -9.54 -0.95 -16.76
N LYS A 162 -10.36 -0.56 -17.75
CA LYS A 162 -11.36 0.51 -17.60
C LYS A 162 -12.66 0.01 -16.98
N LYS A 163 -13.07 -1.22 -17.25
CA LYS A 163 -14.38 -1.73 -16.81
C LYS A 163 -14.30 -2.80 -15.72
N GLY A 164 -13.16 -3.46 -15.55
CA GLY A 164 -13.03 -4.65 -14.71
C GLY A 164 -13.77 -5.86 -15.25
N THR A 165 -14.28 -5.79 -16.48
CA THR A 165 -15.02 -6.89 -17.12
C THR A 165 -14.04 -7.95 -17.58
N LEU A 166 -14.40 -9.20 -17.35
CA LEU A 166 -13.66 -10.35 -17.88
C LEU A 166 -13.68 -10.31 -19.41
N ILE A 167 -12.50 -10.22 -20.03
CA ILE A 167 -12.32 -10.32 -21.48
C ILE A 167 -12.22 -11.80 -21.86
N ARG A 168 -11.34 -12.53 -21.16
CA ARG A 168 -11.09 -13.96 -21.36
C ARG A 168 -10.56 -14.59 -20.07
N SER A 169 -10.78 -15.88 -19.91
CA SER A 169 -10.23 -16.68 -18.83
C SER A 169 -9.79 -18.02 -19.37
N PHE A 170 -8.77 -18.60 -18.75
CA PHE A 170 -8.30 -19.93 -19.07
C PHE A 170 -7.83 -20.64 -17.81
N GLU A 171 -8.10 -21.94 -17.78
CA GLU A 171 -7.66 -22.79 -16.69
C GLU A 171 -6.18 -23.10 -16.88
N VAL A 172 -5.44 -22.89 -15.82
CA VAL A 172 -4.07 -23.33 -15.66
C VAL A 172 -4.15 -24.80 -15.28
N PRO A 173 -3.59 -25.72 -16.07
CA PRO A 173 -3.58 -27.15 -15.73
C PRO A 173 -3.14 -27.39 -14.27
N ASP A 174 -3.98 -28.11 -13.50
CA ASP A 174 -3.62 -28.60 -12.16
C ASP A 174 -2.74 -29.83 -12.35
N ASP A 175 -1.44 -29.56 -12.35
CA ASP A 175 -0.44 -30.56 -12.69
C ASP A 175 0.06 -31.34 -11.47
N ARG A 176 -0.64 -31.27 -10.32
CA ARG A 176 -0.27 -32.05 -9.14
C ARG A 176 -0.30 -33.55 -9.47
N PRO A 177 0.84 -34.26 -9.46
CA PRO A 177 0.90 -35.67 -9.81
C PRO A 177 0.17 -36.49 -8.75
N GLY A 178 -1.08 -36.92 -9.02
CA GLY A 178 -1.78 -37.86 -8.13
C GLY A 178 -3.30 -37.86 -8.15
N LYS A 179 -3.97 -36.80 -8.62
CA LYS A 179 -5.45 -36.72 -8.58
C LYS A 179 -6.14 -37.23 -9.86
N LYS A 180 -5.61 -38.26 -10.52
CA LYS A 180 -6.35 -38.94 -11.60
C LYS A 180 -7.40 -39.88 -11.01
N GLY A 181 -8.60 -39.33 -10.87
CA GLY A 181 -9.89 -39.97 -10.64
C GLY A 181 -9.97 -41.49 -10.69
N GLY A 182 -9.83 -42.11 -9.52
CA GLY A 182 -10.50 -43.37 -9.20
C GLY A 182 -11.99 -43.15 -8.93
N LYS A 183 -12.77 -42.70 -9.93
CA LYS A 183 -14.24 -42.83 -9.90
C LYS A 183 -14.62 -44.22 -10.42
N LYS A 184 -14.42 -45.26 -9.62
CA LYS A 184 -15.15 -46.53 -9.75
C LYS A 184 -15.91 -46.77 -8.46
N GLY A 185 -17.22 -46.89 -8.60
CA GLY A 185 -18.18 -46.83 -7.50
C GLY A 185 -17.85 -47.80 -6.37
N ARG A 186 -17.65 -47.23 -5.18
CA ARG A 186 -17.82 -47.95 -3.92
C ARG A 186 -19.15 -47.52 -3.36
N LYS A 187 -20.11 -48.44 -3.38
CA LYS A 187 -21.42 -48.31 -2.73
C LYS A 187 -21.18 -48.00 -1.25
N GLN A 188 -21.83 -46.94 -0.77
CA GLN A 188 -21.89 -46.55 0.64
C GLN A 188 -22.24 -47.76 1.51
N ALA A 189 -21.32 -48.10 2.43
CA ALA A 189 -21.69 -48.54 3.76
C ALA A 189 -21.35 -47.36 4.67
N ALA A 190 -22.36 -46.93 5.42
CA ALA A 190 -22.21 -46.01 6.53
C ALA A 190 -21.30 -46.66 7.58
N ASP A 191 -20.40 -45.86 8.15
CA ASP A 191 -20.14 -45.74 9.59
C ASP A 191 -18.78 -45.05 9.76
N ASP A 192 -18.83 -43.95 10.52
CA ASP A 192 -17.81 -43.39 11.41
C ASP A 192 -16.47 -42.81 10.91
N GLU A 193 -16.16 -41.71 11.58
CA GLU A 193 -14.89 -40.99 11.76
C GLU A 193 -14.44 -39.98 10.68
N ASP A 194 -14.68 -38.73 11.04
CA ASP A 194 -14.21 -37.47 10.46
C ASP A 194 -12.71 -37.31 10.79
N ASP A 195 -11.86 -38.05 10.09
CA ASP A 195 -10.41 -37.82 10.09
C ASP A 195 -10.11 -36.64 9.16
N GLY A 196 -10.07 -35.45 9.74
CA GLY A 196 -9.47 -34.27 9.14
C GLY A 196 -7.98 -34.54 8.87
N ASP A 197 -7.67 -34.93 7.63
CA ASP A 197 -6.31 -35.00 7.08
C ASP A 197 -6.01 -33.65 6.41
N ASP A 198 -5.74 -32.65 7.23
CA ASP A 198 -5.06 -31.41 6.89
C ASP A 198 -3.57 -31.73 6.63
N GLY A 199 -3.31 -32.27 5.44
CA GLY A 199 -1.97 -32.50 4.94
C GLY A 199 -1.18 -31.20 4.80
N GLU A 200 -0.54 -30.78 5.89
CA GLU A 200 0.47 -29.73 5.91
C GLU A 200 1.70 -30.17 5.09
N GLU A 201 1.83 -29.64 3.88
CA GLU A 201 2.99 -29.81 3.04
C GLU A 201 4.09 -28.84 3.51
N PHE A 202 4.97 -29.31 4.39
CA PHE A 202 6.06 -28.50 4.96
C PHE A 202 7.12 -28.13 3.91
N SER A 203 7.23 -26.82 3.65
CA SER A 203 8.27 -26.22 2.81
C SER A 203 9.54 -25.94 3.64
N LEU A 204 10.71 -26.37 3.16
CA LEU A 204 12.01 -25.98 3.70
C LEU A 204 12.23 -24.47 3.48
N SER A 205 12.25 -23.71 4.57
CA SER A 205 12.37 -22.25 4.59
C SER A 205 13.73 -21.79 4.07
N TYR A 206 13.76 -21.29 2.83
CA TYR A 206 14.79 -20.38 2.34
C TYR A 206 14.13 -19.01 2.12
N SER A 207 14.58 -18.00 2.86
CA SER A 207 14.04 -16.65 2.83
C SER A 207 14.51 -15.90 1.58
N PHE A 208 13.83 -16.14 0.46
CA PHE A 208 13.73 -15.20 -0.67
C PHE A 208 12.28 -15.27 -1.17
N GLY A 209 11.54 -14.16 -1.02
CA GLY A 209 10.16 -13.93 -1.49
C GLY A 209 9.29 -15.17 -1.71
N TYR A 210 8.50 -15.56 -0.70
CA TYR A 210 7.36 -16.46 -0.89
C TYR A 210 6.46 -15.89 -2.01
N GLY A 211 6.44 -16.57 -3.15
CA GLY A 211 5.65 -16.18 -4.30
C GLY A 211 5.40 -17.39 -5.17
N SER A 212 4.14 -17.56 -5.57
CA SER A 212 3.66 -18.53 -6.54
C SER A 212 4.63 -18.79 -7.70
N PRO A 213 4.59 -20.00 -8.33
CA PRO A 213 5.42 -20.33 -9.48
C PRO A 213 5.39 -19.20 -10.51
N PRO A 214 6.53 -18.78 -11.05
CA PRO A 214 6.60 -17.65 -11.98
C PRO A 214 5.70 -17.94 -13.18
N LEU A 215 4.75 -17.04 -13.39
CA LEU A 215 3.85 -17.08 -14.53
C LEU A 215 4.20 -15.92 -15.45
N VAL A 216 4.57 -16.26 -16.67
CA VAL A 216 5.07 -15.34 -17.68
C VAL A 216 3.97 -15.02 -18.66
N VAL A 217 3.81 -13.74 -18.98
CA VAL A 217 2.98 -13.33 -20.13
C VAL A 217 3.84 -13.24 -21.37
N VAL A 218 3.54 -14.09 -22.34
CA VAL A 218 4.21 -14.16 -23.64
C VAL A 218 3.71 -13.04 -24.56
N LYS A 219 4.51 -12.65 -25.55
CA LYS A 219 4.25 -11.55 -26.49
C LYS A 219 2.92 -11.66 -27.25
N ASP A 220 2.47 -12.88 -27.55
CA ASP A 220 1.18 -13.15 -28.20
C ASP A 220 -0.02 -13.16 -27.23
N GLY A 221 0.22 -12.84 -25.95
CA GLY A 221 -0.78 -12.83 -24.87
C GLY A 221 -1.08 -14.21 -24.27
N SER A 222 -0.38 -15.26 -24.70
CA SER A 222 -0.41 -16.57 -24.05
C SER A 222 0.37 -16.54 -22.74
N LEU A 223 0.16 -17.53 -21.88
CA LEU A 223 0.87 -17.64 -20.62
C LEU A 223 1.74 -18.86 -20.56
N MET A 224 2.91 -18.68 -19.98
CA MET A 224 3.78 -19.78 -19.62
C MET A 224 3.84 -19.86 -18.09
N LYS A 225 3.29 -20.94 -17.54
CA LYS A 225 3.45 -21.30 -16.13
C LYS A 225 4.68 -22.17 -16.00
N ILE A 226 5.57 -21.78 -15.10
CA ILE A 226 6.74 -22.58 -14.74
C ILE A 226 6.52 -23.03 -13.30
N GLY A 227 5.87 -24.18 -13.16
CA GLY A 227 5.70 -24.88 -11.89
C GLY A 227 7.00 -25.53 -11.44
N ALA A 228 7.04 -25.92 -10.15
CA ALA A 228 8.16 -26.64 -9.56
C ALA A 228 8.56 -27.89 -10.38
N SER A 229 7.54 -28.57 -10.91
CA SER A 229 7.62 -29.84 -11.65
C SER A 229 7.12 -29.78 -13.09
N GLN A 230 6.72 -28.64 -13.66
CA GLN A 230 6.47 -28.59 -15.11
C GLN A 230 6.52 -27.18 -15.67
N VAL A 231 6.71 -27.10 -16.98
CA VAL A 231 6.37 -25.91 -17.74
C VAL A 231 5.18 -26.18 -18.62
N SER A 232 4.16 -25.31 -18.47
CA SER A 232 2.89 -25.39 -19.19
C SER A 232 2.64 -24.07 -19.94
N ARG A 233 2.42 -24.14 -21.26
CA ARG A 233 2.00 -22.96 -22.07
C ARG A 233 0.51 -23.03 -22.36
N VAL A 234 -0.22 -21.99 -21.98
CA VAL A 234 -1.66 -21.83 -22.23
C VAL A 234 -1.86 -20.72 -23.26
N THR A 235 -2.30 -21.09 -24.45
CA THR A 235 -2.54 -20.13 -25.55
C THR A 235 -3.76 -19.24 -25.26
N THR A 236 -3.89 -18.13 -25.97
CA THR A 236 -5.00 -17.17 -25.79
C THR A 236 -6.38 -17.74 -26.06
N ASP A 237 -6.48 -18.86 -26.79
CA ASP A 237 -7.71 -19.64 -27.00
C ASP A 237 -8.02 -20.64 -25.86
N GLY A 238 -7.21 -20.63 -24.80
CA GLY A 238 -7.40 -21.46 -23.61
C GLY A 238 -6.93 -22.92 -23.75
N LYS A 239 -6.23 -23.28 -24.84
CA LYS A 239 -5.69 -24.62 -25.00
C LYS A 239 -4.30 -24.72 -24.35
N ALA A 240 -4.12 -25.70 -23.48
CA ALA A 240 -2.79 -26.10 -23.06
C ALA A 240 -2.10 -26.78 -24.25
N LYS A 241 -1.06 -26.14 -24.80
CA LYS A 241 -0.35 -26.69 -25.97
C LYS A 241 0.79 -27.62 -25.57
N TYR A 242 1.30 -27.47 -24.35
CA TYR A 242 2.48 -28.19 -23.89
C TYR A 242 2.49 -28.29 -22.36
N THR A 243 2.85 -29.47 -21.86
CA THR A 243 3.16 -29.75 -20.45
C THR A 243 4.36 -30.68 -20.44
N LYS A 244 5.56 -30.16 -20.13
CA LYS A 244 6.72 -31.03 -19.84
C LYS A 244 6.90 -31.12 -18.36
N VAL A 245 6.68 -32.33 -17.83
CA VAL A 245 6.80 -32.65 -16.42
C VAL A 245 8.25 -32.97 -16.11
N TYR A 246 8.84 -32.20 -15.19
CA TYR A 246 10.07 -32.50 -14.49
C TYR A 246 9.69 -33.17 -13.17
N GLU A 247 10.16 -34.39 -12.94
CA GLU A 247 9.88 -35.12 -11.69
C GLU A 247 10.43 -34.32 -10.49
N GLU A 248 9.54 -33.99 -9.53
CA GLU A 248 9.82 -33.49 -8.16
C GLU A 248 11.03 -32.53 -8.00
N GLY A 249 11.09 -31.46 -8.80
CA GLY A 249 12.08 -30.38 -8.65
C GLY A 249 11.53 -29.17 -7.87
N HIS A 250 12.42 -28.41 -7.22
CA HIS A 250 12.13 -27.06 -6.75
C HIS A 250 12.69 -26.03 -7.73
N VAL A 251 11.87 -25.09 -8.19
CA VAL A 251 12.34 -23.96 -9.01
C VAL A 251 12.89 -22.88 -8.07
N ALA A 252 14.21 -22.68 -8.09
CA ALA A 252 14.88 -21.74 -7.18
C ALA A 252 15.03 -20.33 -7.76
N HIS A 253 15.22 -20.22 -9.08
CA HIS A 253 15.40 -18.94 -9.77
C HIS A 253 14.67 -18.95 -11.11
N PHE A 254 14.26 -17.76 -11.54
CA PHE A 254 13.51 -17.56 -12.76
C PHE A 254 13.84 -16.21 -13.41
N GLY A 255 13.97 -16.19 -14.74
CA GLY A 255 14.12 -14.97 -15.51
C GLY A 255 13.59 -15.13 -16.94
N ILE A 256 13.15 -14.03 -17.53
CA ILE A 256 12.71 -13.97 -18.94
C ILE A 256 13.62 -12.98 -19.65
N SER A 257 14.02 -13.31 -20.88
CA SER A 257 14.74 -12.41 -21.73
C SER A 257 13.94 -11.11 -21.98
N PRO A 258 14.59 -9.93 -22.08
CA PRO A 258 13.88 -8.65 -22.26
C PRO A 258 13.00 -8.55 -23.52
N ASP A 259 13.26 -9.38 -24.53
CA ASP A 259 12.45 -9.51 -25.76
C ASP A 259 11.33 -10.56 -25.65
N HIS A 260 11.23 -11.22 -24.50
CA HIS A 260 10.24 -12.24 -24.13
C HIS A 260 10.27 -13.49 -25.04
N THR A 261 11.44 -13.84 -25.58
CA THR A 261 11.61 -15.02 -26.45
C THR A 261 12.14 -16.25 -25.71
N VAL A 262 12.88 -16.07 -24.61
CA VAL A 262 13.46 -17.16 -23.82
C VAL A 262 13.18 -16.97 -22.33
N ALA A 263 12.76 -18.05 -21.69
CA ALA A 263 12.61 -18.14 -20.24
C ALA A 263 13.65 -19.09 -19.68
N TYR A 264 14.26 -18.71 -18.57
CA TYR A 264 15.25 -19.51 -17.86
C TYR A 264 14.71 -19.83 -16.48
N TYR A 265 14.89 -21.07 -16.06
CA TYR A 265 14.62 -21.45 -14.68
C TYR A 265 15.63 -22.45 -14.19
N VAL A 266 15.75 -22.50 -12.87
CA VAL A 266 16.73 -23.32 -12.18
C VAL A 266 15.98 -24.33 -11.35
N SER A 267 16.11 -25.60 -11.72
CA SER A 267 15.44 -26.70 -11.05
C SER A 267 16.43 -27.49 -10.20
N THR A 268 16.14 -27.61 -8.92
CA THR A 268 16.88 -28.48 -8.00
C THR A 268 16.05 -29.73 -7.78
N VAL A 269 16.52 -30.87 -8.31
CA VAL A 269 15.83 -32.16 -8.24
C VAL A 269 16.66 -33.10 -7.37
N PRO A 270 16.06 -33.94 -6.50
CA PRO A 270 16.82 -34.97 -5.80
C PRO A 270 17.62 -35.87 -6.76
N GLU A 271 18.80 -36.33 -6.34
CA GLU A 271 19.60 -37.24 -7.18
C GLU A 271 18.88 -38.55 -7.48
N ASP A 272 18.15 -39.04 -6.48
CA ASP A 272 17.28 -40.22 -6.47
C ASP A 272 15.93 -39.79 -5.86
N VAL A 273 14.93 -39.62 -6.72
CA VAL A 273 13.58 -39.16 -6.33
C VAL A 273 12.91 -40.16 -5.39
N ALA A 274 13.09 -41.46 -5.60
CA ALA A 274 12.50 -42.49 -4.75
C ALA A 274 13.11 -42.47 -3.34
N ALA A 275 14.44 -42.35 -3.26
CA ALA A 275 15.14 -42.22 -1.98
C ALA A 275 14.75 -40.94 -1.24
N ALA A 276 14.61 -39.82 -1.94
CA ALA A 276 14.17 -38.56 -1.35
C ALA A 276 12.74 -38.63 -0.82
N LYS A 277 11.83 -39.28 -1.56
CA LYS A 277 10.45 -39.51 -1.10
C LYS A 277 10.41 -40.36 0.17
N GLN A 278 11.21 -41.42 0.23
CA GLN A 278 11.35 -42.23 1.44
C GLN A 278 11.95 -41.41 2.60
N ALA A 279 13.00 -40.64 2.34
CA ALA A 279 13.63 -39.78 3.35
C ALA A 279 12.68 -38.72 3.92
N LYS A 280 11.77 -38.15 3.10
CA LYS A 280 10.71 -37.24 3.60
C LYS A 280 9.75 -37.96 4.56
N ALA A 281 9.33 -39.18 4.21
CA ALA A 281 8.47 -39.99 5.08
C ALA A 281 9.20 -40.36 6.39
N ASP A 282 10.47 -40.75 6.30
CA ASP A 282 11.30 -41.08 7.46
C ASP A 282 11.53 -39.85 8.36
N LEU A 283 11.74 -38.67 7.76
CA LEU A 283 11.91 -37.41 8.48
C LEU A 283 10.64 -37.03 9.27
N LYS A 284 9.46 -37.14 8.65
CA LYS A 284 8.17 -36.89 9.31
C LYS A 284 8.00 -37.83 10.51
N ALA A 285 8.13 -39.14 10.28
CA ALA A 285 8.01 -40.14 11.34
C ALA A 285 9.03 -39.94 12.48
N ALA A 286 10.28 -39.58 12.14
CA ALA A 286 11.33 -39.34 13.14
C ALA A 286 11.10 -38.06 13.95
N ARG A 287 10.51 -37.00 13.36
CA ARG A 287 10.12 -35.79 14.10
C ARG A 287 8.95 -36.04 15.06
N GLU A 288 7.91 -36.73 14.60
CA GLU A 288 6.80 -37.16 15.47
C GLU A 288 7.31 -38.03 16.63
N GLU A 289 8.28 -38.91 16.36
CA GLU A 289 8.98 -39.68 17.39
C GLU A 289 9.75 -38.79 18.36
N TYR A 290 10.52 -37.83 17.85
CA TYR A 290 11.28 -36.89 18.67
C TYR A 290 10.35 -36.06 19.57
N GLU A 291 9.31 -35.44 19.02
CA GLU A 291 8.33 -34.63 19.73
C GLU A 291 7.61 -35.44 20.80
N ARG A 292 7.19 -36.67 20.51
CA ARG A 292 6.59 -37.56 21.51
C ARG A 292 7.54 -37.87 22.67
N THR A 293 8.84 -38.00 22.39
CA THR A 293 9.85 -38.29 23.42
C THR A 293 10.31 -37.06 24.20
N VAL A 294 10.12 -35.86 23.65
CA VAL A 294 10.61 -34.58 24.22
C VAL A 294 9.48 -33.76 24.84
N GLY A 295 8.27 -33.80 24.27
CA GLY A 295 7.10 -32.98 24.64
C GLY A 295 6.45 -33.31 25.99
N GLY A 296 7.05 -34.19 26.79
CA GLY A 296 6.67 -34.42 28.18
C GLY A 296 7.39 -33.52 29.19
N ALA A 297 8.40 -32.75 28.77
CA ALA A 297 9.09 -31.80 29.65
C ALA A 297 8.26 -30.51 29.79
N GLY A 298 7.87 -30.16 31.02
CA GLY A 298 7.19 -28.89 31.29
C GLY A 298 8.05 -27.69 30.89
N GLU A 299 7.41 -26.57 30.55
CA GLU A 299 8.08 -25.31 30.21
C GLU A 299 9.15 -24.96 31.26
N GLY A 300 10.43 -25.00 30.87
CA GLY A 300 11.57 -24.64 31.71
C GLY A 300 12.52 -25.78 32.07
N GLU A 301 12.19 -27.04 31.82
CA GLU A 301 13.15 -28.15 31.98
C GLU A 301 13.91 -28.42 30.67
N ILE A 302 15.24 -28.43 30.73
CA ILE A 302 16.08 -28.90 29.62
C ILE A 302 15.70 -30.37 29.36
N PRO A 303 15.17 -30.72 28.17
CA PRO A 303 14.72 -32.08 27.91
C PRO A 303 15.88 -33.05 28.13
N ARG A 304 15.69 -34.04 29.00
CA ARG A 304 16.66 -35.13 29.14
C ARG A 304 16.75 -35.87 27.80
N GLN A 305 17.96 -35.98 27.26
CA GLN A 305 18.20 -36.80 26.07
C GLN A 305 17.88 -38.25 26.40
N THR A 306 16.69 -38.70 25.98
CA THR A 306 16.32 -40.11 26.05
C THR A 306 16.97 -40.86 24.89
N GLU A 307 17.17 -42.17 25.03
CA GLU A 307 17.66 -43.02 23.94
C GLU A 307 16.77 -42.89 22.68
N GLY A 308 15.45 -42.70 22.87
CA GLY A 308 14.49 -42.43 21.79
C GLY A 308 14.79 -41.12 21.04
N SER A 309 15.02 -40.03 21.77
CA SER A 309 15.35 -38.72 21.16
C SER A 309 16.67 -38.75 20.37
N ILE A 310 17.66 -39.53 20.83
CA ILE A 310 18.95 -39.69 20.14
C ILE A 310 18.76 -40.48 18.84
N LYS A 311 18.01 -41.59 18.87
CA LYS A 311 17.70 -42.38 17.67
C LYS A 311 16.88 -41.59 16.66
N ALA A 312 15.88 -40.84 17.12
CA ALA A 312 15.08 -39.97 16.28
C ALA A 312 15.94 -38.89 15.61
N ARG A 313 16.86 -38.25 16.36
CA ARG A 313 17.81 -37.28 15.80
C ARG A 313 18.73 -37.89 14.75
N ALA A 314 19.26 -39.09 14.97
CA ALA A 314 20.10 -39.77 13.98
C ALA A 314 19.33 -40.09 12.68
N LYS A 315 18.05 -40.49 12.78
CA LYS A 315 17.18 -40.67 11.60
C LYS A 315 16.91 -39.36 10.87
N ILE A 316 16.66 -38.28 11.61
CA ILE A 316 16.49 -36.92 11.07
C ILE A 316 17.74 -36.52 10.29
N GLU A 317 18.93 -36.69 10.87
CA GLU A 317 20.22 -36.37 10.23
C GLU A 317 20.47 -37.22 8.97
N ALA A 318 20.15 -38.52 9.01
CA ALA A 318 20.27 -39.41 7.86
C ALA A 318 19.28 -39.03 6.73
N ALA A 319 18.03 -38.73 7.07
CA ALA A 319 17.04 -38.26 6.10
C ALA A 319 17.46 -36.93 5.47
N TYR A 320 17.99 -35.99 6.26
CA TYR A 320 18.56 -34.75 5.73
C TYR A 320 19.74 -34.99 4.80
N ALA A 321 20.62 -35.95 5.10
CA ALA A 321 21.74 -36.28 4.23
C ALA A 321 21.27 -36.77 2.86
N VAL A 322 20.17 -37.54 2.79
CA VAL A 322 19.56 -37.94 1.51
C VAL A 322 18.90 -36.76 0.81
N LEU A 323 18.14 -35.93 1.54
CA LEU A 323 17.44 -34.77 0.96
C LEU A 323 18.39 -33.67 0.46
N GLN A 324 19.60 -33.58 1.00
CA GLN A 324 20.65 -32.67 0.53
C GLN A 324 21.31 -33.15 -0.78
N GLN A 325 21.16 -34.43 -1.15
CA GLN A 325 21.65 -34.94 -2.41
C GLN A 325 20.73 -34.49 -3.55
N THR A 326 21.03 -33.32 -4.10
CA THR A 326 20.28 -32.73 -5.20
C THR A 326 21.15 -32.47 -6.42
N LYS A 327 20.53 -32.49 -7.60
CA LYS A 327 21.08 -32.10 -8.89
C LYS A 327 20.42 -30.78 -9.27
N THR A 328 21.22 -29.73 -9.42
CA THR A 328 20.72 -28.47 -9.97
C THR A 328 20.85 -28.49 -11.49
N HIS A 329 19.77 -28.13 -12.17
CA HIS A 329 19.70 -27.97 -13.61
C HIS A 329 19.33 -26.52 -13.93
N ILE A 330 19.97 -25.95 -14.95
CA ILE A 330 19.52 -24.73 -15.61
C ILE A 330 18.82 -25.14 -16.88
N VAL A 331 17.62 -24.66 -17.08
CA VAL A 331 16.81 -25.00 -18.26
C VAL A 331 16.41 -23.71 -18.96
N ALA A 332 16.61 -23.67 -20.27
CA ALA A 332 16.11 -22.61 -21.13
C ALA A 332 14.94 -23.13 -21.97
N ILE A 333 13.90 -22.32 -22.04
CA ILE A 333 12.67 -22.63 -22.76
C ILE A 333 12.36 -21.51 -23.73
N ASP A 334 11.99 -21.90 -24.93
CA ASP A 334 11.42 -21.00 -25.91
C ASP A 334 10.03 -20.54 -25.46
N VAL A 335 9.84 -19.25 -25.23
CA VAL A 335 8.62 -18.68 -24.63
C VAL A 335 7.43 -18.83 -25.58
N ASP A 336 7.67 -18.85 -26.88
CA ASP A 336 6.65 -18.96 -27.93
C ASP A 336 6.21 -20.40 -28.21
N THR A 337 7.01 -21.41 -27.88
CA THR A 337 6.64 -22.82 -28.13
C THR A 337 6.44 -23.60 -26.83
N GLY A 338 7.06 -23.17 -25.74
CA GLY A 338 7.19 -23.95 -24.52
C GLY A 338 8.25 -25.05 -24.62
N GLU A 339 8.91 -25.20 -25.76
CA GLU A 339 9.90 -26.24 -25.96
C GLU A 339 11.21 -25.91 -25.24
N GLU A 340 11.80 -26.94 -24.65
CA GLU A 340 13.13 -26.82 -24.05
C GLU A 340 14.16 -26.60 -25.15
N ARG A 341 14.88 -25.48 -25.07
CA ARG A 341 16.03 -25.23 -25.96
C ARG A 341 17.23 -26.04 -25.52
N TRP A 342 17.51 -26.03 -24.21
CA TRP A 342 18.60 -26.79 -23.62
C TRP A 342 18.42 -26.95 -22.11
N THR A 343 19.04 -27.99 -21.56
CA THR A 343 19.23 -28.21 -20.12
C THR A 343 20.69 -28.41 -19.80
N LYS A 344 21.17 -27.75 -18.75
CA LYS A 344 22.54 -27.87 -18.27
C LYS A 344 22.57 -28.31 -16.81
N LYS A 345 23.11 -29.50 -16.58
CA LYS A 345 23.33 -30.04 -15.23
C LYS A 345 24.55 -29.38 -14.60
N LEU A 346 24.38 -28.82 -13.40
CA LEU A 346 25.48 -28.32 -12.59
C LEU A 346 26.19 -29.46 -11.85
N LYS A 347 27.49 -29.29 -11.57
CA LYS A 347 28.24 -30.22 -10.74
C LYS A 347 27.78 -30.09 -9.28
N LYS A 348 27.89 -31.16 -8.48
CA LYS A 348 27.41 -31.18 -7.08
C LYS A 348 27.95 -30.04 -6.19
N GLN A 349 29.16 -29.56 -6.48
CA GLN A 349 29.83 -28.49 -5.73
C GLN A 349 29.52 -27.09 -6.25
N VAL A 350 28.79 -26.97 -7.36
CA VAL A 350 28.48 -25.68 -8.00
C VAL A 350 27.05 -25.30 -7.65
N HIS A 351 26.92 -24.25 -6.85
CA HIS A 351 25.65 -23.65 -6.48
C HIS A 351 25.43 -22.41 -7.34
N LEU A 352 24.20 -22.20 -7.78
CA LEU A 352 23.80 -20.95 -8.40
C LEU A 352 23.18 -20.06 -7.33
N TYR A 353 23.68 -18.83 -7.22
CA TYR A 353 23.29 -17.90 -6.17
C TYR A 353 22.28 -16.85 -6.66
N SER A 354 22.46 -16.38 -7.89
CA SER A 354 21.57 -15.40 -8.52
C SER A 354 21.67 -15.46 -10.05
N THR A 355 20.67 -14.89 -10.72
CA THR A 355 20.54 -14.98 -12.18
C THR A 355 20.01 -13.68 -12.78
N ALA A 356 20.43 -13.39 -14.01
CA ALA A 356 19.81 -12.41 -14.88
C ALA A 356 19.55 -13.03 -16.27
N ALA A 357 18.56 -12.49 -16.96
CA ALA A 357 18.24 -12.86 -18.34
C ALA A 357 18.48 -11.66 -19.26
N GLY A 358 19.33 -11.85 -20.25
CA GLY A 358 19.46 -10.98 -21.41
C GLY A 358 18.70 -11.51 -22.61
N ALA A 359 18.72 -10.77 -23.72
CA ALA A 359 18.01 -11.15 -24.94
C ALA A 359 18.55 -12.49 -25.47
N ASP A 360 19.87 -12.55 -25.62
CA ASP A 360 20.58 -13.71 -26.19
C ASP A 360 21.40 -14.49 -25.17
N HIS A 361 21.29 -14.13 -23.89
CA HIS A 361 22.14 -14.68 -22.83
C HIS A 361 21.38 -14.95 -21.53
N PHE A 362 21.72 -16.06 -20.88
CA PHE A 362 21.50 -16.28 -19.45
C PHE A 362 22.76 -15.93 -18.70
N ILE A 363 22.65 -15.17 -17.62
CA ILE A 363 23.78 -14.82 -16.76
C ILE A 363 23.54 -15.41 -15.39
N GLY A 364 24.43 -16.31 -14.98
CA GLY A 364 24.40 -16.93 -13.67
C GLY A 364 25.60 -16.51 -12.84
N PHE A 365 25.36 -16.26 -11.57
CA PHE A 365 26.42 -16.10 -10.58
C PHE A 365 26.52 -17.36 -9.72
N PHE A 366 27.66 -18.01 -9.79
CA PHE A 366 27.92 -19.35 -9.29
C PHE A 366 28.93 -19.33 -8.15
N MET A 367 28.68 -20.17 -7.15
CA MET A 367 29.60 -20.48 -6.06
C MET A 367 30.08 -21.92 -6.23
N THR A 368 31.39 -22.14 -6.30
CA THR A 368 31.97 -23.47 -6.27
C THR A 368 32.55 -23.71 -4.88
N GLN A 369 31.97 -24.66 -4.15
CA GLN A 369 32.55 -25.11 -2.88
C GLN A 369 33.71 -26.07 -3.17
N PRO A 370 34.86 -25.92 -2.51
CA PRO A 370 35.90 -26.93 -2.61
C PRO A 370 35.37 -28.27 -2.09
N GLU A 371 35.93 -29.39 -2.57
CA GLU A 371 35.64 -30.70 -1.98
C GLU A 371 35.87 -30.65 -0.48
N ARG A 372 34.86 -31.08 0.29
CA ARG A 372 34.92 -31.10 1.74
C ARG A 372 36.11 -31.96 2.16
N VAL A 373 37.20 -31.30 2.52
CA VAL A 373 38.34 -31.95 3.15
C VAL A 373 37.85 -32.44 4.50
N GLU A 374 38.19 -33.68 4.87
CA GLU A 374 37.76 -34.27 6.14
C GLU A 374 38.12 -33.33 7.31
N ALA A 375 37.29 -33.34 8.35
CA ALA A 375 37.21 -32.32 9.40
C ALA A 375 38.48 -32.12 10.28
N THR A 376 39.60 -32.71 9.89
CA THR A 376 40.90 -32.61 10.55
C THR A 376 41.77 -31.47 10.02
N ASP A 377 41.46 -30.89 8.86
CA ASP A 377 42.25 -29.80 8.28
C ASP A 377 41.75 -28.41 8.71
N VAL A 378 42.71 -27.60 9.17
CA VAL A 378 42.49 -26.43 10.03
C VAL A 378 41.83 -25.23 9.34
N GLU A 379 41.78 -25.15 8.00
CA GLU A 379 41.01 -24.12 7.29
C GLU A 379 40.51 -24.66 5.94
N ALA A 380 39.19 -24.83 5.78
CA ALA A 380 38.62 -25.14 4.48
C ALA A 380 38.89 -23.97 3.52
N PRO A 381 39.30 -24.23 2.25
CA PRO A 381 39.53 -23.14 1.30
C PRO A 381 38.27 -22.30 1.12
N ALA A 382 38.44 -21.00 0.91
CA ALA A 382 37.32 -20.11 0.60
C ALA A 382 36.60 -20.57 -0.69
N PRO A 383 35.27 -20.44 -0.78
CA PRO A 383 34.54 -20.77 -1.99
C PRO A 383 35.01 -19.92 -3.17
N GLU A 384 35.02 -20.51 -4.37
CA GLU A 384 35.32 -19.76 -5.59
C GLU A 384 34.05 -19.19 -6.19
N TRP A 385 34.05 -17.89 -6.45
CA TRP A 385 32.93 -17.18 -7.04
C TRP A 385 33.16 -16.99 -8.54
N THR A 386 32.12 -17.22 -9.34
CA THR A 386 32.21 -17.16 -10.80
C THR A 386 30.96 -16.53 -11.39
N LEU A 387 31.13 -15.51 -12.21
CA LEU A 387 30.07 -15.00 -13.08
C LEU A 387 30.20 -15.66 -14.45
N CYS A 388 29.11 -16.15 -15.01
CA CYS A 388 29.13 -16.91 -16.25
C CYS A 388 27.92 -16.58 -17.11
N SER A 389 28.16 -16.38 -18.41
CA SER A 389 27.13 -16.20 -19.42
C SER A 389 26.98 -17.46 -20.27
N LEU A 390 25.74 -17.87 -20.48
CA LEU A 390 25.34 -18.98 -21.35
C LEU A 390 24.50 -18.41 -22.50
N GLN A 391 24.73 -18.86 -23.72
CA GLN A 391 23.93 -18.48 -24.89
C GLN A 391 22.49 -19.00 -24.74
N ALA A 392 21.53 -18.16 -25.10
CA ALA A 392 20.10 -18.48 -25.07
C ALA A 392 19.74 -19.64 -26.02
N GLU A 393 20.44 -19.75 -27.15
CA GLU A 393 20.15 -20.72 -28.20
C GLU A 393 20.51 -22.16 -27.79
N ASP A 394 21.70 -22.39 -27.25
CA ASP A 394 22.23 -23.75 -27.04
C ASP A 394 22.87 -23.99 -25.66
N GLY A 395 22.89 -22.99 -24.79
CA GLY A 395 23.44 -23.09 -23.44
C GLY A 395 24.96 -23.23 -23.41
N LYS A 396 25.65 -23.03 -24.54
CA LYS A 396 27.11 -22.93 -24.57
C LYS A 396 27.55 -21.70 -23.79
N ARG A 397 28.71 -21.83 -23.17
CA ARG A 397 29.28 -20.75 -22.36
C ARG A 397 29.85 -19.70 -23.30
N SER A 398 29.30 -18.49 -23.25
CA SER A 398 29.84 -17.34 -24.00
C SER A 398 31.15 -16.88 -23.37
N TRP A 399 31.13 -16.70 -22.04
CA TRP A 399 32.27 -16.25 -21.25
C TRP A 399 32.12 -16.64 -19.79
N GLN A 400 33.22 -16.51 -19.05
CA GLN A 400 33.28 -16.75 -17.62
C GLN A 400 34.30 -15.80 -16.98
N ALA A 401 33.91 -15.16 -15.89
CA ALA A 401 34.77 -14.32 -15.07
C ALA A 401 34.87 -14.88 -13.64
N LYS A 402 36.10 -15.01 -13.12
CA LYS A 402 36.32 -15.34 -11.71
C LYS A 402 36.14 -14.07 -10.88
N MET A 403 35.34 -14.16 -9.83
CA MET A 403 35.07 -13.02 -8.94
C MET A 403 35.88 -13.16 -7.65
N VAL A 404 36.29 -12.02 -7.11
CA VAL A 404 37.09 -11.96 -5.87
C VAL A 404 36.25 -12.29 -4.64
N ASP A 405 34.96 -11.94 -4.66
CA ASP A 405 34.02 -12.14 -3.55
C ASP A 405 32.59 -12.39 -4.07
N ARG A 406 31.65 -12.55 -3.15
CA ARG A 406 30.22 -12.57 -3.41
C ARG A 406 29.70 -11.15 -3.67
N PRO A 407 28.89 -10.92 -4.72
CA PRO A 407 28.17 -9.67 -4.88
C PRO A 407 27.18 -9.50 -3.72
N GLU A 408 27.05 -8.27 -3.25
CA GLU A 408 25.99 -7.90 -2.30
C GLU A 408 24.63 -7.91 -3.01
N TRP A 409 24.65 -7.65 -4.31
CA TRP A 409 23.46 -7.57 -5.15
C TRP A 409 23.77 -7.89 -6.62
N GLY A 410 22.78 -8.41 -7.34
CA GLY A 410 22.88 -8.74 -8.77
C GLY A 410 23.19 -10.23 -9.04
N PRO A 411 23.38 -10.63 -10.30
CA PRO A 411 23.44 -9.78 -11.49
C PRO A 411 22.06 -9.27 -11.92
N GLN A 412 22.01 -8.12 -12.61
CA GLN A 412 20.86 -7.70 -13.41
C GLN A 412 21.35 -7.30 -14.79
N PHE A 413 20.66 -7.79 -15.82
CA PHE A 413 20.97 -7.47 -17.19
C PHE A 413 20.04 -6.38 -17.71
N VAL A 414 20.60 -5.30 -18.24
CA VAL A 414 19.84 -4.17 -18.75
C VAL A 414 20.56 -3.49 -19.90
N GLN A 415 19.86 -3.35 -21.03
CA GLN A 415 20.36 -2.68 -22.23
C GLN A 415 21.77 -3.11 -22.66
N GLY A 416 22.04 -4.42 -22.65
CA GLY A 416 23.32 -4.98 -23.08
C GLY A 416 24.45 -4.93 -22.02
N VAL A 417 24.12 -4.59 -20.78
CA VAL A 417 25.09 -4.50 -19.68
C VAL A 417 24.59 -5.30 -18.49
N THR A 418 25.49 -6.04 -17.87
CA THR A 418 25.27 -6.73 -16.59
C THR A 418 25.77 -5.85 -15.46
N LEU A 419 24.87 -5.47 -14.57
CA LEU A 419 25.19 -4.72 -13.37
C LEU A 419 25.26 -5.66 -12.17
N LEU A 420 26.30 -5.50 -11.35
CA LEU A 420 26.49 -6.23 -10.10
C LEU A 420 27.15 -5.33 -9.05
N GLN A 421 26.74 -5.48 -7.79
CA GLN A 421 27.32 -4.72 -6.70
C GLN A 421 28.38 -5.55 -5.98
N MET A 422 29.62 -5.10 -6.02
CA MET A 422 30.76 -5.68 -5.32
C MET A 422 31.19 -4.75 -4.19
N GLY A 423 30.70 -5.00 -2.98
CA GLY A 423 30.94 -4.13 -1.83
C GLY A 423 30.41 -2.72 -2.04
N ASN A 424 31.30 -1.72 -2.13
CA ASN A 424 30.98 -0.32 -2.38
C ASN A 424 31.23 0.09 -3.85
N GLU A 425 31.23 -0.87 -4.76
CA GLU A 425 31.38 -0.63 -6.20
C GLU A 425 30.23 -1.27 -6.96
N LEU A 426 29.73 -0.57 -7.98
CA LEU A 426 28.82 -1.13 -8.97
C LEU A 426 29.64 -1.39 -10.24
N GLN A 427 29.80 -2.66 -10.59
CA GLN A 427 30.53 -3.07 -11.79
C GLN A 427 29.55 -3.29 -12.93
N ALA A 428 29.91 -2.78 -14.11
CA ALA A 428 29.22 -2.99 -15.35
C ALA A 428 30.04 -3.92 -16.24
N ILE A 429 29.45 -5.03 -16.66
CA ILE A 429 30.08 -6.04 -17.51
C ILE A 429 29.32 -6.12 -18.84
N THR A 430 30.03 -6.06 -19.95
CA THR A 430 29.46 -6.18 -21.31
C THR A 430 28.96 -7.59 -21.60
N GLU A 431 28.25 -7.77 -22.72
CA GLU A 431 27.77 -9.07 -23.18
C GLU A 431 28.86 -10.09 -23.47
N ASP A 432 30.11 -9.66 -23.70
CA ASP A 432 31.27 -10.53 -23.91
C ASP A 432 32.05 -10.86 -22.61
N GLY A 433 31.59 -10.35 -21.47
CA GLY A 433 32.17 -10.63 -20.16
C GLY A 433 33.34 -9.74 -19.77
N THR A 434 33.63 -8.71 -20.55
CA THR A 434 34.65 -7.72 -20.20
C THR A 434 34.09 -6.65 -19.26
N GLU A 435 34.92 -6.18 -18.33
CA GLU A 435 34.54 -5.05 -17.49
C GLU A 435 34.41 -3.79 -18.37
N LYS A 436 33.22 -3.20 -18.39
CA LYS A 436 32.93 -1.97 -19.13
C LYS A 436 33.39 -0.75 -18.34
N TYR A 437 32.97 -0.67 -17.08
CA TYR A 437 33.34 0.38 -16.14
C TYR A 437 32.96 -0.04 -14.71
N THR A 438 33.52 0.66 -13.74
CA THR A 438 33.20 0.50 -12.32
C THR A 438 32.83 1.86 -11.71
N ILE A 439 31.72 1.91 -10.96
CA ILE A 439 31.22 3.10 -10.29
C ILE A 439 31.41 2.92 -8.78
N ALA A 440 32.14 3.84 -8.13
CA ALA A 440 32.22 3.88 -6.68
C ALA A 440 30.90 4.37 -6.06
N ILE A 441 30.33 3.57 -5.15
CA ILE A 441 29.14 3.90 -4.37
C ILE A 441 29.58 4.70 -3.14
N SER A 442 29.26 5.98 -3.12
CA SER A 442 29.48 6.85 -1.95
C SER A 442 28.46 6.54 -0.85
N GLY A 443 28.85 6.58 0.43
CA GLY A 443 27.86 6.75 1.51
C GLY A 443 28.05 6.02 2.83
N GLY A 444 28.86 4.96 2.94
CA GLY A 444 28.81 4.12 4.15
C GLY A 444 30.14 3.47 4.55
N LYS A 445 30.32 3.33 5.88
CA LYS A 445 31.36 2.47 6.48
C LYS A 445 30.84 1.03 6.48
N LYS A 446 31.15 0.31 5.39
CA LYS A 446 30.86 -1.11 5.09
C LYS A 446 29.38 -1.40 4.76
N ARG A 447 29.16 -1.93 3.55
CA ARG A 447 27.88 -2.36 2.95
C ARG A 447 26.84 -1.25 2.82
N THR A 448 26.88 -0.55 1.70
CA THR A 448 25.87 0.44 1.33
C THR A 448 24.78 -0.27 0.55
N GLU A 449 23.57 -0.37 1.08
CA GLU A 449 22.41 -0.79 0.27
C GLU A 449 22.17 0.26 -0.83
N VAL A 450 21.88 -0.23 -2.02
CA VAL A 450 21.63 0.59 -3.19
C VAL A 450 20.34 0.15 -3.83
N ASP A 451 19.47 1.13 -4.11
CA ASP A 451 18.36 0.94 -5.03
C ASP A 451 18.68 1.68 -6.34
N PHE A 452 18.28 1.10 -7.46
CA PHE A 452 18.50 1.72 -8.74
C PHE A 452 17.46 1.36 -9.79
N VAL A 453 17.33 2.25 -10.75
CA VAL A 453 16.44 2.11 -11.89
C VAL A 453 17.21 2.51 -13.13
N VAL A 454 17.17 1.66 -14.15
CA VAL A 454 17.71 1.98 -15.47
C VAL A 454 16.56 2.32 -16.40
N ARG A 455 16.64 3.50 -17.04
CA ARG A 455 15.63 3.97 -17.97
C ARG A 455 16.24 4.86 -19.05
N GLU A 456 15.99 4.51 -20.31
CA GLU A 456 16.41 5.29 -21.48
C GLU A 456 17.93 5.59 -21.48
N GLY A 457 18.77 4.58 -21.22
CA GLY A 457 20.23 4.74 -21.24
C GLY A 457 20.80 5.45 -20.02
N LEU A 458 19.99 5.72 -18.99
CA LEU A 458 20.41 6.33 -17.74
C LEU A 458 20.25 5.34 -16.59
N LEU A 459 21.27 5.29 -15.73
CA LEU A 459 21.25 4.58 -14.47
C LEU A 459 21.03 5.59 -13.34
N PHE A 460 19.88 5.52 -12.69
CA PHE A 460 19.56 6.30 -11.50
C PHE A 460 19.81 5.45 -10.27
N MET A 461 20.59 5.96 -9.33
CA MET A 461 21.05 5.21 -8.17
C MET A 461 20.81 6.02 -6.91
N VAL A 462 20.28 5.39 -5.88
CA VAL A 462 20.13 5.96 -4.54
C VAL A 462 20.90 5.12 -3.54
N SER A 463 21.64 5.80 -2.67
CA SER A 463 22.47 5.21 -1.64
C SER A 463 22.51 6.14 -0.42
N GLN A 464 23.21 5.73 0.65
CA GLN A 464 23.52 6.62 1.78
C GLN A 464 24.27 7.90 1.37
N GLY A 465 24.99 7.89 0.24
CA GLY A 465 25.68 9.08 -0.29
C GLY A 465 24.77 10.03 -1.07
N GLY A 466 23.49 9.69 -1.23
CA GLY A 466 22.49 10.44 -1.97
C GLY A 466 22.10 9.83 -3.31
N ALA A 467 21.43 10.63 -4.14
CA ALA A 467 20.93 10.23 -5.45
C ALA A 467 21.91 10.68 -6.54
N ARG A 468 22.16 9.79 -7.49
CA ARG A 468 23.08 10.02 -8.61
C ARG A 468 22.48 9.49 -9.90
N CYS A 469 22.88 10.11 -11.01
CA CYS A 469 22.55 9.65 -12.35
C CYS A 469 23.83 9.41 -13.13
N TYR A 470 23.92 8.26 -13.76
CA TYR A 470 25.02 7.87 -14.63
C TYR A 470 24.50 7.63 -16.03
N ASP A 471 25.35 7.95 -17.00
CA ASP A 471 25.20 7.45 -18.35
C ASP A 471 25.50 5.94 -18.36
N LEU A 472 24.52 5.10 -18.72
CA LEU A 472 24.68 3.65 -18.68
C LEU A 472 25.73 3.16 -19.68
N GLU A 473 25.94 3.88 -20.78
CA GLU A 473 26.91 3.46 -21.79
C GLU A 473 28.34 3.69 -21.31
N THR A 474 28.61 4.86 -20.72
CA THR A 474 29.97 5.28 -20.39
C THR A 474 30.33 5.15 -18.91
N GLY A 475 29.35 4.89 -18.03
CA GLY A 475 29.52 4.91 -16.57
C GLY A 475 29.81 6.29 -15.99
N LYS A 476 29.78 7.35 -16.82
CA LYS A 476 30.07 8.72 -16.38
C LYS A 476 28.90 9.28 -15.60
N GLU A 477 29.20 9.87 -14.45
CA GLU A 477 28.22 10.61 -13.67
C GLU A 477 27.75 11.84 -14.45
N LYS A 478 26.43 11.95 -14.64
CA LYS A 478 25.79 13.15 -15.20
C LYS A 478 25.54 14.19 -14.12
N TRP A 479 25.07 13.74 -12.96
CA TRP A 479 24.90 14.56 -11.78
C TRP A 479 24.84 13.67 -10.53
N GLY A 480 25.14 14.29 -9.39
CA GLY A 480 25.04 13.67 -8.08
C GLY A 480 24.61 14.71 -7.05
N ILE A 481 23.63 14.35 -6.22
CA ILE A 481 23.20 15.17 -5.10
C ILE A 481 23.44 14.41 -3.80
N ALA A 482 24.15 15.04 -2.88
CA ALA A 482 24.21 14.55 -1.50
C ALA A 482 22.82 14.73 -0.88
N MET A 483 22.30 13.67 -0.27
CA MET A 483 21.00 13.72 0.40
C MET A 483 21.22 13.53 1.89
N SER A 484 20.49 14.30 2.71
CA SER A 484 20.61 14.23 4.16
C SER A 484 19.82 13.05 4.77
N PHE A 485 19.54 12.02 3.98
CA PHE A 485 18.63 10.95 4.35
C PHE A 485 18.98 9.61 3.70
N TYR A 486 18.61 8.52 4.38
CA TYR A 486 18.69 7.16 3.86
C TYR A 486 17.58 6.95 2.85
N GLY A 487 17.89 6.60 1.60
CA GLY A 487 16.88 6.37 0.57
C GLY A 487 16.65 4.88 0.32
N ASP A 488 15.38 4.50 0.19
CA ASP A 488 14.94 3.09 0.27
C ASP A 488 14.21 2.62 -0.98
N ASP A 489 13.62 3.53 -1.75
CA ASP A 489 12.80 3.21 -2.92
C ASP A 489 12.94 4.33 -3.95
N LEU A 490 13.08 3.93 -5.20
CA LEU A 490 13.30 4.79 -6.35
C LEU A 490 12.20 4.60 -7.41
N LEU A 491 11.51 5.68 -7.74
CA LEU A 491 10.57 5.73 -8.86
C LEU A 491 11.04 6.75 -9.91
N VAL A 492 11.29 6.28 -11.12
CA VAL A 492 11.73 7.14 -12.24
C VAL A 492 10.64 7.27 -13.30
N SER A 493 10.20 8.51 -13.51
CA SER A 493 9.32 8.93 -14.62
C SER A 493 10.14 9.52 -15.78
N LYS A 494 9.50 10.00 -16.84
CA LYS A 494 10.20 10.64 -17.97
C LYS A 494 10.83 11.97 -17.57
N GLU A 495 10.20 12.73 -16.69
CA GLU A 495 10.66 14.06 -16.29
C GLU A 495 11.25 14.12 -14.87
N ARG A 496 10.94 13.15 -14.00
CA ARG A 496 11.19 13.25 -12.56
C ARG A 496 11.65 11.94 -11.94
N ILE A 497 12.38 12.06 -10.86
CA ILE A 497 12.76 10.95 -9.98
C ILE A 497 12.12 11.21 -8.62
N TYR A 498 11.54 10.19 -8.03
CA TYR A 498 10.99 10.22 -6.69
C TYR A 498 11.83 9.30 -5.81
N VAL A 499 12.37 9.86 -4.74
CA VAL A 499 13.22 9.15 -3.79
C VAL A 499 12.53 9.14 -2.43
N SER A 500 12.15 7.95 -1.96
CA SER A 500 11.70 7.78 -0.57
C SER A 500 12.92 7.76 0.34
N GLY A 501 12.73 8.12 1.61
CA GLY A 501 13.77 7.90 2.60
C GLY A 501 13.52 8.55 3.95
N PHE A 502 14.56 8.69 4.77
CA PHE A 502 14.41 9.07 6.18
C PHE A 502 15.41 10.12 6.66
N ILE A 503 14.91 11.22 7.22
CA ILE A 503 15.75 12.19 7.96
C ILE A 503 15.67 11.94 9.45
N GLU A 504 16.78 12.13 10.15
CA GLU A 504 16.77 12.25 11.61
C GLU A 504 16.55 13.71 12.00
N GLU A 505 15.54 13.97 12.82
CA GLU A 505 15.30 15.28 13.40
C GLU A 505 15.46 15.24 14.90
N LYS A 506 16.20 16.19 15.46
CA LYS A 506 16.29 16.31 16.93
C LYS A 506 14.91 16.62 17.50
N LEU A 507 14.47 15.82 18.46
CA LEU A 507 13.26 16.10 19.23
C LEU A 507 13.52 17.37 20.06
N LEU A 508 12.74 18.41 19.82
CA LEU A 508 12.87 19.70 20.53
C LEU A 508 12.47 19.59 22.00
N ASP A 509 11.55 18.68 22.33
CA ASP A 509 11.14 18.38 23.70
C ASP A 509 11.66 17.02 24.15
N LYS A 510 12.44 17.02 25.23
CA LYS A 510 12.85 15.80 25.96
C LYS A 510 11.68 15.18 26.75
N ASP A 511 10.53 15.86 26.80
CA ASP A 511 9.39 15.53 27.65
C ASP A 511 8.17 15.04 26.85
N MET A 512 8.38 14.33 25.74
CA MET A 512 7.29 13.66 25.05
C MET A 512 6.80 12.49 25.93
N LYS A 513 5.86 12.78 26.84
CA LYS A 513 5.21 11.77 27.68
C LYS A 513 4.57 10.72 26.80
N LEU A 514 4.82 9.45 27.09
CA LEU A 514 4.11 8.38 26.42
C LEU A 514 2.61 8.48 26.79
N PRO A 515 1.67 8.01 25.93
CA PRO A 515 0.28 7.92 26.33
C PRO A 515 0.14 7.12 27.64
N PRO A 516 -0.84 7.41 28.52
CA PRO A 516 -0.90 6.85 29.88
C PRO A 516 -0.75 5.32 29.97
N ALA A 517 -1.37 4.58 29.05
CA ALA A 517 -1.26 3.12 28.98
C ALA A 517 0.19 2.62 28.79
N TYR A 518 1.03 3.38 28.08
CA TYR A 518 2.44 3.05 27.86
C TYR A 518 3.34 3.49 29.01
N GLU A 519 2.98 4.56 29.73
CA GLU A 519 3.67 4.90 30.98
C GLU A 519 3.44 3.82 32.04
N GLU A 520 2.28 3.15 32.03
CA GLU A 520 2.01 2.00 32.89
C GLU A 520 2.77 0.74 32.43
N LEU A 521 2.76 0.43 31.13
CA LEU A 521 3.53 -0.68 30.55
C LEU A 521 5.04 -0.50 30.75
N LYS A 522 5.56 0.71 30.59
CA LYS A 522 6.98 1.02 30.85
C LYS A 522 7.37 0.79 32.30
N LYS A 523 6.44 0.93 33.26
CA LYS A 523 6.67 0.61 34.67
C LYS A 523 6.65 -0.89 34.95
N THR A 524 5.89 -1.66 34.18
CA THR A 524 5.73 -3.11 34.37
C THR A 524 6.76 -3.91 33.60
N ASP A 525 7.15 -3.47 32.41
CA ASP A 525 8.05 -4.18 31.51
C ASP A 525 9.04 -3.20 30.84
N GLY A 526 9.93 -2.64 31.66
CA GLY A 526 10.88 -1.60 31.25
C GLY A 526 11.89 -2.08 30.20
N ASP A 527 12.10 -3.39 30.06
CA ASP A 527 13.03 -3.98 29.10
C ASP A 527 12.48 -3.94 27.67
N LEU A 528 11.16 -4.09 27.51
CA LEU A 528 10.47 -3.93 26.23
C LEU A 528 10.62 -2.52 25.64
N PHE A 529 10.93 -1.52 26.47
CA PHE A 529 11.15 -0.13 26.08
C PHE A 529 12.64 0.29 26.04
N LYS A 530 13.59 -0.63 26.30
CA LYS A 530 15.04 -0.38 26.12
C LYS A 530 15.35 -0.24 24.62
N GLY A 531 15.12 0.96 24.08
CA GLY A 531 15.27 1.31 22.67
C GLY A 531 14.25 2.36 22.20
N PHE A 532 13.10 2.46 22.86
CA PHE A 532 11.99 3.32 22.47
C PHE A 532 12.08 4.78 22.98
N GLY A 533 13.06 5.13 23.82
CA GLY A 533 13.07 6.44 24.51
C GLY A 533 14.43 7.10 24.74
N GLY A 534 15.51 6.64 24.10
CA GLY A 534 16.86 7.15 24.38
C GLY A 534 17.45 8.10 23.34
N GLY A 535 16.99 8.04 22.09
CA GLY A 535 17.48 8.91 21.02
C GLY A 535 16.78 10.25 21.08
N GLY A 536 17.51 11.33 21.31
CA GLY A 536 17.01 12.70 21.13
C GLY A 536 16.70 13.03 19.66
N THR A 537 16.49 12.03 18.81
CA THR A 537 16.21 12.11 17.38
C THR A 537 14.98 11.27 17.04
N LYS A 538 14.14 11.80 16.16
CA LYS A 538 13.02 11.11 15.54
C LYS A 538 13.33 10.91 14.07
N THR A 539 13.19 9.69 13.61
CA THR A 539 13.25 9.36 12.18
C THR A 539 11.94 9.78 11.51
N ILE A 540 12.02 10.65 10.51
CA ILE A 540 10.89 11.13 9.73
C ILE A 540 11.05 10.66 8.30
N ALA A 541 10.08 9.89 7.85
CA ALA A 541 9.99 9.49 6.46
C ALA A 541 9.65 10.70 5.56
N ILE A 542 10.40 10.84 4.48
CA ILE A 542 10.32 11.92 3.51
C ILE A 542 10.26 11.36 2.09
N MET A 543 9.81 12.20 1.17
CA MET A 543 9.77 11.91 -0.24
C MET A 543 10.26 13.14 -0.98
N VAL A 544 11.26 12.96 -1.84
CA VAL A 544 11.84 14.05 -2.61
C VAL A 544 11.62 13.80 -4.09
N ALA A 545 11.12 14.82 -4.78
CA ALA A 545 11.10 14.81 -6.23
C ALA A 545 12.29 15.61 -6.77
N LEU A 546 13.02 14.98 -7.69
CA LEU A 546 14.15 15.55 -8.38
C LEU A 546 13.80 15.71 -9.85
N ASP A 547 14.34 16.76 -10.45
CA ASP A 547 14.41 16.88 -11.90
C ASP A 547 15.32 15.78 -12.44
N ARG A 548 14.84 15.00 -13.40
CA ARG A 548 15.57 13.83 -13.91
C ARG A 548 16.89 14.20 -14.59
N GLU A 549 16.91 15.31 -15.32
CA GLU A 549 18.05 15.71 -16.14
C GLU A 549 19.15 16.38 -15.31
N THR A 550 18.77 17.12 -14.27
CA THR A 550 19.71 17.95 -13.49
C THR A 550 19.92 17.48 -12.06
N GLY A 551 19.10 16.56 -11.55
CA GLY A 551 19.09 16.15 -10.14
C GLY A 551 18.58 17.22 -9.19
N LYS A 552 18.13 18.39 -9.69
CA LYS A 552 17.68 19.49 -8.84
C LYS A 552 16.43 19.11 -8.05
N GLU A 553 16.44 19.35 -6.74
CA GLU A 553 15.24 19.21 -5.91
C GLU A 553 14.12 20.14 -6.42
N LEU A 554 12.99 19.53 -6.77
CA LEU A 554 11.78 20.23 -7.21
C LEU A 554 10.86 20.51 -6.03
N TRP A 555 10.66 19.52 -5.19
CA TRP A 555 9.89 19.62 -3.95
C TRP A 555 10.24 18.47 -3.00
N LYS A 556 9.92 18.67 -1.73
CA LYS A 556 10.14 17.73 -0.64
C LYS A 556 8.91 17.63 0.25
N LEU A 557 8.51 16.39 0.53
CA LEU A 557 7.42 16.07 1.43
C LEU A 557 7.95 15.42 2.70
N ARG A 558 7.26 15.67 3.81
CA ARG A 558 7.56 15.11 5.13
C ARG A 558 6.39 14.26 5.61
N ASN A 559 6.66 13.33 6.52
CA ASN A 559 5.68 12.37 7.02
C ASN A 559 4.99 11.60 5.87
N THR A 560 5.79 11.19 4.90
CA THR A 560 5.36 10.37 3.78
C THR A 560 5.61 8.91 4.10
N TYR A 561 4.65 8.04 3.82
CA TYR A 561 4.78 6.61 4.04
C TYR A 561 4.00 5.89 2.93
N GLY A 562 4.38 4.64 2.68
CA GLY A 562 3.82 3.82 1.61
C GLY A 562 4.70 3.79 0.36
N TRP A 563 4.33 2.90 -0.56
CA TRP A 563 5.06 2.65 -1.79
C TRP A 563 4.76 3.74 -2.84
N PRO A 564 5.79 4.39 -3.40
CA PRO A 564 5.63 5.34 -4.49
C PRO A 564 5.17 4.65 -5.77
N ARG A 565 4.13 5.18 -6.40
CA ARG A 565 3.69 4.80 -7.76
C ARG A 565 3.37 6.06 -8.54
N GLY A 566 3.60 6.07 -9.84
CA GLY A 566 3.36 7.29 -10.59
C GLY A 566 3.85 7.26 -12.02
N ASP A 567 3.57 8.37 -12.68
CA ASP A 567 4.04 8.75 -14.00
C ASP A 567 4.40 10.23 -14.01
N ASP A 568 4.61 10.83 -15.18
CA ASP A 568 4.99 12.24 -15.31
C ASP A 568 3.97 13.22 -14.75
N LYS A 569 2.69 12.82 -14.69
CA LYS A 569 1.58 13.69 -14.32
C LYS A 569 1.11 13.43 -12.89
N ARG A 570 1.33 12.22 -12.38
CA ARG A 570 0.70 11.71 -11.17
C ARG A 570 1.74 11.05 -10.28
N PHE A 571 1.71 11.42 -9.01
CA PHE A 571 2.50 10.76 -7.98
C PHE A 571 1.56 10.26 -6.89
N LEU A 572 1.66 8.98 -6.54
CA LEU A 572 0.84 8.32 -5.54
C LEU A 572 1.73 7.70 -4.47
N LEU A 573 1.28 7.76 -3.22
CA LEU A 573 1.78 6.96 -2.13
C LEU A 573 0.68 6.01 -1.68
N ILE A 574 1.01 4.72 -1.62
CA ILE A 574 0.08 3.65 -1.28
C ILE A 574 0.62 2.97 -0.03
N ALA A 575 -0.07 3.15 1.08
CA ALA A 575 0.34 2.58 2.34
C ALA A 575 -0.68 1.57 2.85
N ASP A 576 -0.16 0.55 3.51
CA ASP A 576 -0.92 -0.36 4.33
C ASP A 576 -0.59 -0.09 5.80
N THR A 577 -1.53 0.47 6.57
CA THR A 577 -1.20 0.91 7.94
C THR A 577 -0.92 -0.25 8.89
N ALA A 578 -1.45 -1.45 8.60
CA ALA A 578 -1.18 -2.65 9.40
C ALA A 578 0.32 -2.96 9.46
N ARG A 579 1.08 -2.56 8.42
CA ARG A 579 2.54 -2.75 8.33
C ARG A 579 3.36 -1.55 8.76
N THR A 580 2.76 -0.37 8.90
CA THR A 580 3.52 0.88 9.08
C THR A 580 3.35 1.54 10.44
N SER A 581 2.29 1.21 11.17
CA SER A 581 2.04 1.78 12.50
C SER A 581 2.58 0.84 13.56
N GLN A 582 3.66 1.22 14.24
CA GLN A 582 4.14 0.50 15.44
C GLN A 582 3.00 0.29 16.45
N MET A 583 2.07 1.23 16.54
CA MET A 583 0.88 1.12 17.39
C MET A 583 -0.11 0.05 16.90
N GLU A 584 -0.35 -0.08 15.59
CA GLU A 584 -1.22 -1.14 15.06
C GLU A 584 -0.55 -2.50 15.18
N MET A 585 0.77 -2.58 14.99
CA MET A 585 1.57 -3.79 15.25
C MET A 585 1.51 -4.19 16.73
N LEU A 586 1.56 -3.22 17.64
CA LEU A 586 1.46 -3.47 19.08
C LEU A 586 0.05 -3.87 19.51
N THR A 587 -1.00 -3.33 18.89
CA THR A 587 -2.40 -3.51 19.34
C THR A 587 -3.23 -4.49 18.52
N GLY A 588 -2.69 -5.03 17.41
CA GLY A 588 -3.41 -5.95 16.53
C GLY A 588 -4.52 -5.27 15.72
N GLY A 589 -4.26 -4.05 15.23
CA GLY A 589 -5.21 -3.33 14.39
C GLY A 589 -5.44 -4.01 13.04
N GLU A 590 -6.65 -3.91 12.48
CA GLU A 590 -6.94 -4.41 11.12
C GLU A 590 -6.13 -3.66 10.05
N GLY A 591 -5.74 -2.43 10.37
CA GLY A 591 -5.11 -1.48 9.44
C GLY A 591 -6.05 -1.02 8.33
N ILE A 592 -5.59 -0.05 7.57
CA ILE A 592 -6.31 0.52 6.44
C ILE A 592 -5.35 0.73 5.27
N THR A 593 -5.89 0.60 4.07
CA THR A 593 -5.18 1.03 2.86
C THR A 593 -5.36 2.55 2.73
N VAL A 594 -4.25 3.27 2.67
CA VAL A 594 -4.22 4.72 2.47
C VAL A 594 -3.64 5.02 1.09
N ILE A 595 -4.44 5.63 0.23
CA ILE A 595 -4.02 6.10 -1.10
C ILE A 595 -3.97 7.62 -1.07
N ARG A 596 -2.77 8.18 -1.21
CA ARG A 596 -2.53 9.62 -1.34
C ARG A 596 -2.09 9.91 -2.76
N GLN A 597 -2.74 10.86 -3.43
CA GLN A 597 -2.25 11.38 -4.71
C GLN A 597 -1.76 12.81 -4.52
N PHE A 598 -0.61 13.09 -5.11
CA PHE A 598 0.03 14.38 -5.15
C PHE A 598 0.14 14.86 -6.59
N ASN A 599 0.17 16.18 -6.75
CA ASN A 599 0.54 16.79 -8.01
C ASN A 599 2.03 16.54 -8.26
N ALA A 600 2.37 15.84 -9.34
CA ALA A 600 3.76 15.48 -9.66
C ALA A 600 4.70 16.70 -9.77
N ARG A 601 4.19 17.86 -10.20
CA ARG A 601 4.99 19.08 -10.40
C ARG A 601 5.22 19.85 -9.10
N SER A 602 4.25 19.93 -8.20
CA SER A 602 4.33 20.79 -7.00
C SER A 602 4.43 20.04 -5.68
N GLY A 603 4.25 18.72 -5.66
CA GLY A 603 4.15 17.92 -4.43
C GLY A 603 2.88 18.19 -3.63
N LYS A 604 1.98 19.08 -4.09
CA LYS A 604 0.74 19.39 -3.38
C LYS A 604 -0.17 18.17 -3.35
N GLU A 605 -0.60 17.76 -2.16
CA GLU A 605 -1.58 16.70 -2.00
C GLU A 605 -2.90 17.10 -2.69
N LEU A 606 -3.36 16.25 -3.61
CA LEU A 606 -4.61 16.41 -4.34
C LEU A 606 -5.75 15.75 -3.56
N TYR A 607 -5.51 14.54 -3.05
CA TYR A 607 -6.43 13.86 -2.13
C TYR A 607 -5.72 12.80 -1.30
N MET A 608 -6.41 12.39 -0.24
CA MET A 608 -6.14 11.18 0.54
C MET A 608 -7.45 10.39 0.67
N ARG A 609 -7.38 9.07 0.47
CA ARG A 609 -8.49 8.14 0.71
C ARG A 609 -8.02 7.00 1.60
N ARG A 610 -8.91 6.58 2.49
CA ARG A 610 -8.76 5.45 3.38
C ARG A 610 -9.75 4.38 2.95
N ASN A 611 -9.31 3.13 2.92
CA ASN A 611 -10.15 2.00 2.58
C ASN A 611 -9.86 0.83 3.52
N ASN A 612 -10.91 0.10 3.89
CA ASN A 612 -10.82 -1.04 4.78
C ASN A 612 -10.42 -2.33 4.05
N ILE A 613 -10.35 -2.31 2.71
CA ILE A 613 -9.77 -3.45 1.97
C ILE A 613 -8.25 -3.42 2.09
N GLY A 614 -7.62 -4.60 2.18
CA GLY A 614 -6.20 -4.76 1.91
C GLY A 614 -5.91 -4.56 0.43
N PHE A 615 -4.75 -4.00 0.09
CA PHE A 615 -4.38 -3.71 -1.29
C PHE A 615 -2.88 -3.90 -1.52
N THR A 616 -2.51 -4.70 -2.52
CA THR A 616 -1.10 -5.01 -2.85
C THR A 616 -0.87 -5.08 -4.36
N SER A 617 0.40 -5.16 -4.74
CA SER A 617 0.88 -5.20 -6.13
C SER A 617 0.28 -4.09 -7.01
N PRO A 618 0.32 -2.82 -6.58
CA PRO A 618 -0.33 -1.74 -7.30
C PRO A 618 0.36 -1.44 -8.63
N VAL A 619 -0.43 -1.38 -9.71
CA VAL A 619 -0.05 -0.93 -11.05
C VAL A 619 -0.91 0.26 -11.49
N LEU A 620 -0.28 1.22 -12.17
CA LEU A 620 -0.95 2.42 -12.68
C LEU A 620 -1.25 2.23 -14.18
N ILE A 621 -2.52 2.16 -14.56
CA ILE A 621 -2.96 1.97 -15.96
C ILE A 621 -4.00 3.03 -16.32
N GLY A 622 -3.78 3.78 -17.41
CA GLY A 622 -4.68 4.86 -17.80
C GLY A 622 -4.95 5.79 -16.62
N ASP A 623 -6.20 5.99 -16.22
CA ASP A 623 -6.62 6.81 -15.07
C ASP A 623 -6.95 5.99 -13.80
N ARG A 624 -6.34 4.81 -13.64
CA ARG A 624 -6.66 3.86 -12.57
C ARG A 624 -5.42 3.30 -11.89
N LEU A 625 -5.53 3.15 -10.58
CA LEU A 625 -4.62 2.37 -9.77
C LEU A 625 -5.26 1.01 -9.52
N ILE A 626 -4.70 -0.04 -10.12
CA ILE A 626 -5.25 -1.39 -10.10
C ILE A 626 -4.31 -2.29 -9.28
N GLY A 627 -4.87 -3.17 -8.47
CA GLY A 627 -4.08 -4.04 -7.59
C GLY A 627 -4.92 -5.20 -7.06
N LEU A 628 -4.26 -6.12 -6.37
CA LEU A 628 -4.92 -7.23 -5.70
C LEU A 628 -5.58 -6.73 -4.42
N ALA A 629 -6.86 -7.03 -4.26
CA ALA A 629 -7.63 -6.71 -3.06
C ALA A 629 -7.74 -7.94 -2.17
N PHE A 630 -7.69 -7.76 -0.85
CA PHE A 630 -7.83 -8.84 0.11
C PHE A 630 -8.56 -8.40 1.37
N GLU A 631 -9.16 -9.35 2.07
CA GLU A 631 -9.78 -9.11 3.38
C GLU A 631 -8.69 -9.00 4.43
N ARG A 632 -8.77 -7.96 5.26
CA ARG A 632 -7.86 -7.79 6.38
C ARG A 632 -8.34 -8.66 7.54
N ARG A 633 -7.44 -9.45 8.11
CA ARG A 633 -7.62 -9.97 9.47
C ARG A 633 -6.88 -9.05 10.44
N ARG A 634 -7.32 -9.02 11.69
CA ARG A 634 -6.53 -8.43 12.77
C ARG A 634 -5.22 -9.20 12.84
N THR A 635 -4.11 -8.51 12.66
CA THR A 635 -2.79 -9.10 12.84
C THR A 635 -2.62 -9.50 14.30
N ALA A 636 -1.85 -10.55 14.55
CA ALA A 636 -1.42 -10.87 15.91
C ALA A 636 -0.76 -9.63 16.54
N SER A 637 -1.17 -9.32 17.77
CA SER A 637 -0.60 -8.22 18.54
C SER A 637 0.67 -8.71 19.22
N LEU A 638 1.73 -7.90 19.26
CA LEU A 638 2.89 -8.15 20.14
C LEU A 638 2.49 -8.33 21.62
N LEU A 639 1.34 -7.78 22.04
CA LEU A 639 0.77 -7.94 23.39
C LEU A 639 -0.12 -9.19 23.52
N ASN A 640 -0.40 -9.91 22.43
CA ASN A 640 -1.11 -11.17 22.44
C ASN A 640 -0.38 -12.23 21.57
N PRO A 641 0.84 -12.64 21.97
CA PRO A 641 1.63 -13.64 21.24
C PRO A 641 1.00 -15.04 21.25
N ALA A 642 -0.01 -15.28 22.08
CA ALA A 642 -0.79 -16.52 22.09
C ALA A 642 -1.67 -16.70 20.82
N GLY A 643 -1.83 -15.64 20.01
CA GLY A 643 -2.30 -15.75 18.63
C GLY A 643 -1.15 -16.12 17.70
N GLY A 644 -0.71 -17.37 17.79
CA GLY A 644 0.29 -18.10 17.00
C GLY A 644 1.10 -17.39 15.89
N ASP A 645 2.41 -17.62 15.93
CA ASP A 645 3.41 -17.37 14.86
C ASP A 645 3.15 -18.12 13.51
N GLY A 646 1.94 -18.62 13.28
CA GLY A 646 1.54 -19.31 12.05
C GLY A 646 0.27 -18.69 11.47
N ASP A 647 0.33 -18.24 10.22
CA ASP A 647 -0.83 -17.84 9.40
C ASP A 647 -1.46 -16.45 9.64
N ASP A 648 -0.65 -15.44 9.93
CA ASP A 648 -0.97 -14.03 9.60
C ASP A 648 -0.98 -13.76 8.07
N GLN A 649 -1.27 -14.81 7.27
CA GLN A 649 -1.51 -14.70 5.84
C GLN A 649 -2.92 -14.14 5.61
N PRO A 650 -3.11 -13.19 4.67
CA PRO A 650 -4.44 -12.74 4.27
C PRO A 650 -5.21 -13.90 3.65
N THR A 651 -6.00 -14.59 4.47
CA THR A 651 -6.67 -15.87 4.10
C THR A 651 -7.67 -15.79 2.95
N LYS A 652 -8.08 -14.58 2.53
CA LYS A 652 -9.09 -14.41 1.49
C LYS A 652 -8.76 -13.26 0.56
N GLY A 653 -8.37 -13.58 -0.67
CA GLY A 653 -8.40 -12.64 -1.77
C GLY A 653 -9.83 -12.16 -2.00
N LEU A 654 -9.98 -10.87 -2.30
CA LEU A 654 -11.24 -10.24 -2.74
C LEU A 654 -11.22 -10.01 -4.26
N GLY A 655 -10.23 -10.58 -4.96
CA GLY A 655 -9.99 -10.39 -6.37
C GLY A 655 -9.15 -9.15 -6.69
N VAL A 656 -9.56 -8.39 -7.69
CA VAL A 656 -8.84 -7.22 -8.22
C VAL A 656 -9.69 -5.99 -8.03
N ALA A 657 -9.13 -4.93 -7.44
CA ALA A 657 -9.79 -3.65 -7.29
C ALA A 657 -9.09 -2.58 -8.11
N ALA A 658 -9.89 -1.68 -8.69
CA ALA A 658 -9.38 -0.48 -9.35
C ALA A 658 -9.86 0.76 -8.63
N PHE A 659 -8.92 1.61 -8.24
CA PHE A 659 -9.17 2.93 -7.71
C PHE A 659 -9.05 3.95 -8.84
N LYS A 660 -10.03 4.87 -8.93
CA LYS A 660 -9.91 6.00 -9.85
C LYS A 660 -8.80 6.94 -9.35
N VAL A 661 -7.93 7.38 -10.24
CA VAL A 661 -6.93 8.42 -9.93
C VAL A 661 -7.16 9.64 -10.83
N ARG A 662 -6.68 10.79 -10.39
CA ARG A 662 -6.90 12.09 -11.06
C ARG A 662 -5.89 12.35 -12.17
#